data_AF-A0A2P2DGA3-F1
#
_entry.id   AF-A0A2P2DGA3-F1
#
_cell.length_a   1.000
_cell.length_b   1.000
_cell.length_c   1.000
_cell.angle_alpha   90.00
_cell.angle_beta   90.00
_cell.angle_gamma   90.00
#
_symmetry.space_group_name_H-M   'P 1'
#
loop_
_entity.id
_entity.type
_entity.pdbx_description
1 polymer ?
#
loop_
_entity_poly.entity_id
_entity_poly.type
_entity_poly.pdbx_seq_one_letter_code
_entity_poly.pdbx_strand_id
1 'polypeptide(L)'
;MKKFLVSLLISVFPILGQPLPKVKDVRFYPPLNTQNVEYNPIVSPTGRYLVFQSNRPGGEGGMDLWISENLSFPDRMKLPVWSAPKNFRELNTTNFEGMFSILFDEEEKPYELYFTSVRDKTQKDVKKNREGYDGLNIYYTKINQRTGLWSVPTHVNEINSNFEDKMPAVSPDGCSVVFSSNRPGGLGGFDLWISKREPITKDTEKNPDKPKIRCRDGIWQKPISLGPVINTSEDEISPNFHWDGLRLYFSSNRGDKNRKFSFYFSELNEANGQFEPPKLLGNPFNTNQPLSGESTGFPFDTPSDYSTYSLWEESDNEGISVTYDDLWFYFASNRPGGEGQFDIYRTMVPEDLRRTYDFVFRGLVLDGSEAIMIGLDSTLKIYDDTKPIQVITSKRIGGDLSLEDAENFRTTIKTGKLYRVEVSSPGFHPTEILLDLRGNLGKDKEQYSQIILQPIRPIKDNRPDKTIQGIRFVVKDKKTDLVIPNAICFYFDDLTRKGKSLSATDGHFDLDQTPTMDFEILARAKGFKEETFLFSKDKIQEMSGKETVLYLRNIKDFDDLYNTIIYFPFNERTLSDEDKKKLDLLADFLIQHKNEKVEIGGHTDNIGNKEYNINLSEDRALSVYQYLRLKGVPKERMKVQAYHYSQPISDNETEEGRSRNRRVNFKKID
;
A
#
# COMPACT_ATOMS: atom_id res chain seq x y z
N MET A 1 68.60 -12.83 -8.39
CA MET A 1 67.55 -12.33 -7.48
C MET A 1 66.66 -11.35 -8.21
N LYS A 2 65.37 -11.65 -8.37
CA LYS A 2 64.25 -10.69 -8.54
C LYS A 2 62.95 -11.51 -8.50
N LYS A 3 62.21 -11.44 -7.39
CA LYS A 3 60.88 -12.04 -7.28
C LYS A 3 59.90 -11.17 -8.05
N PHE A 4 59.06 -11.77 -8.89
CA PHE A 4 57.89 -11.06 -9.42
C PHE A 4 56.88 -10.88 -8.29
N LEU A 5 56.57 -9.63 -7.95
CA LEU A 5 55.52 -9.28 -7.01
C LEU A 5 54.23 -9.07 -7.81
N VAL A 6 53.26 -9.98 -7.68
CA VAL A 6 51.93 -9.78 -8.25
C VAL A 6 51.19 -8.78 -7.36
N SER A 7 51.05 -7.55 -7.83
CA SER A 7 50.22 -6.54 -7.17
C SER A 7 48.75 -6.86 -7.41
N LEU A 8 48.05 -7.31 -6.36
CA LEU A 8 46.61 -7.49 -6.39
C LEU A 8 45.95 -6.12 -6.18
N LEU A 9 45.65 -5.43 -7.29
CA LEU A 9 44.85 -4.21 -7.29
C LEU A 9 43.40 -4.55 -6.91
N ILE A 10 43.10 -4.51 -5.61
CA ILE A 10 41.74 -4.51 -5.10
C ILE A 10 41.13 -3.14 -5.44
N SER A 11 40.36 -3.08 -6.53
CA SER A 11 39.52 -1.94 -6.83
C SER A 11 38.37 -1.90 -5.84
N VAL A 12 38.52 -1.07 -4.81
CA VAL A 12 37.39 -0.65 -3.96
C VAL A 12 36.50 0.25 -4.81
N PHE A 13 35.57 -0.38 -5.55
CA PHE A 13 34.44 0.36 -6.09
C PHE A 13 33.66 0.94 -4.91
N PRO A 14 33.33 2.26 -4.91
CA PRO A 14 32.35 2.75 -3.97
C PRO A 14 31.06 1.98 -4.19
N ILE A 15 30.43 1.53 -3.11
CA ILE A 15 29.07 1.01 -3.15
C ILE A 15 28.19 2.20 -3.53
N LEU A 16 27.93 2.37 -4.83
CA LEU A 16 26.79 3.18 -5.25
C LEU A 16 25.58 2.53 -4.59
N GLY A 17 24.93 3.27 -3.69
CA GLY A 17 23.63 2.85 -3.16
C GLY A 17 22.74 2.49 -4.33
N GLN A 18 22.09 1.33 -4.26
CA GLN A 18 21.15 0.93 -5.30
C GLN A 18 20.13 2.07 -5.46
N PRO A 19 19.84 2.53 -6.69
CA PRO A 19 18.82 3.55 -6.88
C PRO A 19 17.52 3.04 -6.29
N LEU A 20 16.82 3.92 -5.55
CA LEU A 20 15.55 3.59 -4.92
C LEU A 20 14.65 2.82 -5.89
N PRO A 21 14.00 1.71 -5.45
CA PRO A 21 13.05 1.02 -6.30
C PRO A 21 12.01 2.04 -6.80
N LYS A 22 11.63 1.97 -8.08
CA LYS A 22 10.68 2.91 -8.69
C LYS A 22 9.32 2.80 -8.01
N VAL A 23 9.13 3.54 -6.92
CA VAL A 23 7.81 3.73 -6.30
C VAL A 23 7.01 4.58 -7.26
N LYS A 24 5.86 4.08 -7.70
CA LYS A 24 4.95 4.81 -8.56
C LYS A 24 4.17 5.80 -7.69
N ASP A 25 4.38 7.09 -7.93
CA ASP A 25 3.59 8.16 -7.37
C ASP A 25 2.14 8.08 -7.89
N VAL A 26 1.19 8.39 -7.01
CA VAL A 26 -0.22 8.44 -7.31
C VAL A 26 -0.68 9.89 -7.24
N ARG A 27 -1.02 10.44 -8.41
CA ARG A 27 -1.76 11.69 -8.55
C ARG A 27 -3.20 11.48 -8.11
N PHE A 28 -3.76 12.43 -7.35
CA PHE A 28 -5.18 12.45 -7.06
C PHE A 28 -5.97 13.12 -8.17
N TYR A 29 -7.24 12.78 -8.27
CA TYR A 29 -8.22 13.45 -9.13
C TYR A 29 -9.14 14.33 -8.27
N PRO A 30 -10.07 15.10 -8.86
CA PRO A 30 -11.13 15.74 -8.11
C PRO A 30 -11.83 14.77 -7.14
N PRO A 31 -12.15 15.18 -5.90
CA PRO A 31 -12.23 16.57 -5.45
C PRO A 31 -10.94 17.12 -4.81
N LEU A 32 -9.87 16.32 -4.72
CA LEU A 32 -8.62 16.79 -4.11
C LEU A 32 -7.87 17.70 -5.08
N ASN A 33 -7.38 17.18 -6.21
CA ASN A 33 -6.71 18.02 -7.20
C ASN A 33 -7.72 18.61 -8.19
N THR A 34 -7.43 19.79 -8.72
CA THR A 34 -8.27 20.57 -9.64
C THR A 34 -7.41 21.35 -10.64
N GLN A 35 -8.01 22.20 -11.48
CA GLN A 35 -7.27 23.14 -12.34
C GLN A 35 -6.66 24.33 -11.59
N ASN A 36 -6.90 24.41 -10.28
CA ASN A 36 -6.35 25.43 -9.41
C ASN A 36 -4.99 24.95 -8.85
N VAL A 37 -4.47 25.65 -7.87
CA VAL A 37 -3.27 25.24 -7.14
C VAL A 37 -3.70 24.39 -5.95
N GLU A 38 -3.03 23.24 -5.74
CA GLU A 38 -3.05 22.47 -4.51
C GLU A 38 -1.63 22.28 -3.98
N TYR A 39 -1.31 22.97 -2.87
CA TYR A 39 0.06 23.12 -2.39
C TYR A 39 0.18 22.89 -0.86
N ASN A 40 1.40 22.69 -0.37
CA ASN A 40 1.75 22.41 1.04
C ASN A 40 0.82 21.39 1.74
N PRO A 41 0.70 20.15 1.25
CA PRO A 41 -0.12 19.13 1.86
C PRO A 41 0.47 18.65 3.20
N ILE A 42 -0.30 18.79 4.28
CA ILE A 42 -0.02 18.21 5.60
C ILE A 42 -1.08 17.15 5.94
N VAL A 43 -0.66 15.89 5.91
CA VAL A 43 -1.45 14.73 6.32
C VAL A 43 -1.49 14.61 7.85
N SER A 44 -2.63 14.23 8.45
CA SER A 44 -2.72 13.93 9.88
C SER A 44 -1.90 12.68 10.26
N PRO A 45 -1.54 12.48 11.54
CA PRO A 45 -0.65 11.40 11.96
C PRO A 45 -0.98 10.01 11.41
N THR A 46 -2.25 9.62 11.28
CA THR A 46 -2.64 8.29 10.75
C THR A 46 -3.10 8.31 9.28
N GLY A 47 -3.13 9.47 8.62
CA GLY A 47 -3.73 9.59 7.29
C GLY A 47 -5.24 9.76 7.28
N ARG A 48 -5.86 10.14 8.40
CA ARG A 48 -7.30 10.43 8.47
C ARG A 48 -7.69 11.73 7.77
N TYR A 49 -6.92 12.80 7.96
CA TYR A 49 -7.18 14.10 7.34
C TYR A 49 -6.01 14.54 6.47
N LEU A 50 -6.29 15.38 5.49
CA LEU A 50 -5.31 16.09 4.69
C LEU A 50 -5.68 17.56 4.67
N VAL A 51 -4.77 18.40 5.17
CA VAL A 51 -4.86 19.86 5.12
C VAL A 51 -3.93 20.35 4.03
N PHE A 52 -4.36 21.32 3.23
CA PHE A 52 -3.58 21.87 2.11
C PHE A 52 -4.03 23.30 1.82
N GLN A 53 -3.23 24.06 1.06
CA GLN A 53 -3.64 25.39 0.58
C GLN A 53 -4.11 25.33 -0.87
N SER A 54 -5.10 26.16 -1.22
CA SER A 54 -5.64 26.22 -2.59
C SER A 54 -6.39 27.52 -2.88
N ASN A 55 -6.27 28.03 -4.11
CA ASN A 55 -7.04 29.16 -4.66
C ASN A 55 -8.35 28.71 -5.36
N ARG A 56 -8.84 27.51 -5.07
CA ARG A 56 -10.07 26.97 -5.66
C ARG A 56 -11.33 27.81 -5.33
N PRO A 57 -12.36 27.76 -6.18
CA PRO A 57 -13.64 28.41 -5.92
C PRO A 57 -14.26 28.01 -4.57
N GLY A 58 -14.84 29.01 -3.87
CA GLY A 58 -15.50 28.84 -2.57
C GLY A 58 -14.66 29.26 -1.36
N GLY A 59 -13.43 29.71 -1.59
CA GLY A 59 -12.57 30.41 -0.64
C GLY A 59 -12.94 31.89 -0.44
N GLU A 60 -12.11 32.59 0.33
CA GLU A 60 -12.29 33.99 0.76
C GLU A 60 -11.27 34.95 0.07
N GLY A 61 -10.12 34.44 -0.38
CA GLY A 61 -9.00 35.27 -0.85
C GLY A 61 -8.13 34.66 -1.95
N GLY A 62 -6.82 34.92 -1.88
CA GLY A 62 -5.85 34.49 -2.89
C GLY A 62 -5.54 33.00 -2.79
N MET A 63 -4.74 32.62 -1.79
CA MET A 63 -4.59 31.23 -1.35
C MET A 63 -5.26 31.09 0.01
N ASP A 64 -5.99 30.00 0.18
CA ASP A 64 -6.76 29.71 1.40
C ASP A 64 -6.40 28.33 1.95
N LEU A 65 -6.64 28.12 3.25
CA LEU A 65 -6.49 26.82 3.91
C LEU A 65 -7.76 25.95 3.77
N TRP A 66 -7.56 24.67 3.42
CA TRP A 66 -8.61 23.66 3.19
C TRP A 66 -8.30 22.34 3.91
N ILE A 67 -9.34 21.60 4.31
CA ILE A 67 -9.24 20.25 4.90
C ILE A 67 -10.15 19.25 4.19
N SER A 68 -9.65 18.03 3.99
CA SER A 68 -10.45 16.87 3.57
C SER A 68 -10.26 15.67 4.52
N GLU A 69 -11.32 14.90 4.72
CA GLU A 69 -11.31 13.60 5.42
C GLU A 69 -11.14 12.44 4.41
N ASN A 70 -10.32 11.46 4.80
CA ASN A 70 -10.10 10.22 4.08
C ASN A 70 -11.25 9.24 4.37
N LEU A 71 -12.15 9.05 3.40
CA LEU A 71 -13.29 8.14 3.52
C LEU A 71 -12.89 6.65 3.44
N SER A 72 -11.63 6.33 3.13
CA SER A 72 -11.06 4.98 3.25
C SER A 72 -10.52 4.68 4.65
N PHE A 73 -10.42 5.68 5.55
CA PHE A 73 -9.93 5.51 6.92
C PHE A 73 -10.82 4.52 7.70
N PRO A 74 -10.25 3.57 8.50
CA PRO A 74 -8.84 3.43 8.89
C PRO A 74 -8.00 2.50 8.00
N ASP A 75 -8.45 2.11 6.81
CA ASP A 75 -7.60 1.32 5.90
C ASP A 75 -6.49 2.21 5.32
N ARG A 76 -5.32 2.15 5.97
CA ARG A 76 -4.11 2.87 5.58
C ARG A 76 -3.41 2.32 4.34
N MET A 77 -3.70 1.08 3.92
CA MET A 77 -3.10 0.50 2.71
C MET A 77 -3.86 0.98 1.48
N LYS A 78 -5.19 0.88 1.54
CA LYS A 78 -6.13 1.97 1.19
C LYS A 78 -5.63 3.09 0.26
N LEU A 79 -5.97 3.16 -1.03
CA LEU A 79 -5.96 4.43 -1.74
C LEU A 79 -7.03 5.34 -1.11
N PRO A 80 -6.68 6.53 -0.58
CA PRO A 80 -7.63 7.35 0.13
C PRO A 80 -8.66 7.93 -0.84
N VAL A 81 -9.93 7.74 -0.51
CA VAL A 81 -11.03 8.44 -1.19
C VAL A 81 -11.29 9.72 -0.39
N TRP A 82 -10.82 10.85 -0.90
CA TRP A 82 -10.97 12.13 -0.21
C TRP A 82 -12.40 12.69 -0.33
N SER A 83 -12.92 13.18 0.80
CA SER A 83 -14.14 13.98 0.84
C SER A 83 -14.00 15.29 0.04
N ALA A 84 -15.12 15.94 -0.28
CA ALA A 84 -15.10 17.31 -0.82
C ALA A 84 -14.41 18.25 0.19
N PRO A 85 -13.30 18.93 -0.17
CA PRO A 85 -12.56 19.75 0.77
C PRO A 85 -13.37 20.92 1.32
N LYS A 86 -13.21 21.20 2.61
CA LYS A 86 -13.89 22.26 3.35
C LYS A 86 -12.91 23.41 3.62
N ASN A 87 -13.33 24.64 3.35
CA ASN A 87 -12.52 25.84 3.58
C ASN A 87 -12.50 26.20 5.08
N PHE A 88 -11.34 26.59 5.62
CA PHE A 88 -11.19 27.15 6.97
C PHE A 88 -11.58 28.64 7.01
N ARG A 89 -12.84 28.96 6.69
CA ARG A 89 -13.34 30.34 6.53
C ARG A 89 -13.08 31.28 7.71
N GLU A 90 -13.03 30.73 8.93
CA GLU A 90 -12.78 31.49 10.16
C GLU A 90 -11.30 31.86 10.36
N LEU A 91 -10.39 31.28 9.57
CA LEU A 91 -8.95 31.57 9.57
C LEU A 91 -8.53 32.40 8.35
N ASN A 92 -9.16 32.16 7.20
CA ASN A 92 -8.89 32.78 5.91
C ASN A 92 -9.36 34.25 5.84
N THR A 93 -8.78 35.02 4.92
CA THR A 93 -9.12 36.42 4.64
C THR A 93 -9.13 36.66 3.12
N THR A 94 -9.34 37.91 2.67
CA THR A 94 -9.18 38.28 1.26
C THR A 94 -7.73 38.32 0.77
N ASN A 95 -6.76 38.20 1.68
CA ASN A 95 -5.33 38.29 1.38
C ASN A 95 -4.75 36.88 1.10
N PHE A 96 -3.45 36.70 1.32
CA PHE A 96 -2.79 35.39 1.22
C PHE A 96 -2.79 34.68 2.58
N GLU A 97 -3.29 33.44 2.62
CA GLU A 97 -3.15 32.50 3.72
C GLU A 97 -2.56 31.17 3.23
N GLY A 98 -1.36 30.84 3.70
CA GLY A 98 -0.69 29.64 3.24
C GLY A 98 0.51 29.25 4.09
N MET A 99 1.34 28.36 3.54
CA MET A 99 2.66 27.97 4.03
C MET A 99 2.63 27.76 5.55
N PHE A 100 1.98 26.67 5.95
CA PHE A 100 1.46 26.47 7.30
C PHE A 100 1.98 25.17 7.92
N SER A 101 1.88 25.09 9.25
CA SER A 101 2.02 23.89 10.06
C SER A 101 0.84 23.77 11.01
N ILE A 102 0.37 22.55 11.21
CA ILE A 102 -0.84 22.25 11.97
C ILE A 102 -0.61 21.05 12.87
N LEU A 103 -1.03 21.15 14.13
CA LEU A 103 -0.90 20.09 15.13
C LEU A 103 -2.28 19.49 15.44
N PHE A 104 -2.29 18.17 15.66
CA PHE A 104 -3.47 17.37 15.91
C PHE A 104 -3.50 16.86 17.37
N ASP A 105 -4.70 16.74 17.95
CA ASP A 105 -4.89 16.14 19.27
C ASP A 105 -4.90 14.60 19.21
N GLU A 106 -5.26 13.93 20.32
CA GLU A 106 -5.16 12.47 20.42
C GLU A 106 -6.32 11.77 19.67
N GLU A 107 -7.36 12.54 19.34
CA GLU A 107 -8.51 12.21 18.52
C GLU A 107 -8.35 12.64 17.05
N GLU A 108 -7.13 13.07 16.66
CA GLU A 108 -6.74 13.61 15.36
C GLU A 108 -7.52 14.84 14.88
N LYS A 109 -8.05 15.66 15.80
CA LYS A 109 -8.61 16.96 15.44
C LYS A 109 -7.49 18.00 15.42
N PRO A 110 -7.44 18.88 14.40
CA PRO A 110 -6.62 20.08 14.46
C PRO A 110 -6.89 20.88 15.75
N TYR A 111 -5.85 21.36 16.43
CA TYR A 111 -6.02 22.19 17.63
C TYR A 111 -5.11 23.42 17.70
N GLU A 112 -4.02 23.46 16.93
CA GLU A 112 -3.03 24.53 16.93
C GLU A 112 -2.47 24.66 15.50
N LEU A 113 -2.39 25.88 14.98
CA LEU A 113 -2.04 26.15 13.58
C LEU A 113 -1.17 27.41 13.49
N TYR A 114 -0.06 27.31 12.77
CA TYR A 114 0.83 28.40 12.41
C TYR A 114 0.84 28.55 10.89
N PHE A 115 0.76 29.76 10.37
CA PHE A 115 0.65 29.98 8.92
C PHE A 115 1.25 31.32 8.51
N THR A 116 1.64 31.42 7.26
CA THR A 116 2.17 32.64 6.66
C THR A 116 1.02 33.48 6.09
N SER A 117 1.04 34.80 6.34
CA SER A 117 0.00 35.71 5.84
C SER A 117 0.49 37.16 5.72
N VAL A 118 -0.19 37.92 4.86
CA VAL A 118 -0.08 39.39 4.72
C VAL A 118 -1.37 40.12 5.16
N ARG A 119 -2.14 39.51 6.07
CA ARG A 119 -3.41 40.07 6.57
C ARG A 119 -3.29 41.46 7.19
N ASP A 120 -4.35 42.23 7.06
CA ASP A 120 -4.42 43.60 7.58
C ASP A 120 -4.21 43.66 9.10
N LYS A 121 -3.27 44.54 9.49
CA LYS A 121 -2.90 44.83 10.88
C LYS A 121 -4.05 45.59 11.57
N THR A 122 -5.06 44.89 12.09
CA THR A 122 -6.21 45.57 12.73
C THR A 122 -5.75 46.42 13.92
N GLN A 123 -6.39 47.58 14.14
CA GLN A 123 -5.86 48.66 15.00
C GLN A 123 -5.58 48.31 16.48
N LYS A 124 -6.00 47.13 16.97
CA LYS A 124 -5.65 46.66 18.32
C LYS A 124 -4.24 46.08 18.42
N ASP A 125 -3.73 45.47 17.35
CA ASP A 125 -2.38 44.89 17.31
C ASP A 125 -1.32 45.95 16.96
N VAL A 126 -1.71 46.96 16.18
CA VAL A 126 -0.87 48.11 15.78
C VAL A 126 -0.24 48.83 16.99
N LYS A 127 -0.91 48.85 18.16
CA LYS A 127 -0.36 49.50 19.37
C LYS A 127 0.71 48.71 20.12
N LYS A 128 1.04 47.48 19.69
CA LYS A 128 2.05 46.63 20.35
C LYS A 128 3.21 46.20 19.46
N ASN A 129 3.04 46.25 18.14
CA ASN A 129 4.05 45.76 17.22
C ASN A 129 5.06 46.87 16.86
N ARG A 130 6.31 46.47 16.63
CA ARG A 130 7.43 47.35 16.24
C ARG A 130 7.24 47.89 14.82
N GLU A 131 7.92 48.98 14.49
CA GLU A 131 8.04 49.46 13.12
C GLU A 131 8.89 48.48 12.27
N GLY A 132 8.42 48.16 11.06
CA GLY A 132 9.17 47.41 10.04
C GLY A 132 8.64 46.02 9.62
N TYR A 133 7.44 45.60 10.06
CA TYR A 133 6.81 44.33 9.62
C TYR A 133 6.07 44.46 8.27
N ASP A 134 6.75 44.86 7.19
CA ASP A 134 6.17 44.90 5.85
C ASP A 134 6.71 43.72 5.02
N GLY A 135 5.85 42.74 4.73
CA GLY A 135 6.21 41.45 4.12
C GLY A 135 5.34 40.28 4.62
N LEU A 136 5.68 39.05 4.25
CA LEU A 136 5.09 37.81 4.76
C LEU A 136 5.52 37.59 6.22
N ASN A 137 4.54 37.27 7.06
CA ASN A 137 4.72 37.09 8.49
C ASN A 137 4.04 35.82 9.01
N ILE A 138 4.58 35.23 10.07
CA ILE A 138 3.99 34.05 10.73
C ILE A 138 2.91 34.47 11.73
N TYR A 139 1.73 33.90 11.57
CA TYR A 139 0.57 34.03 12.45
C TYR A 139 0.27 32.71 13.16
N TYR A 140 -0.40 32.81 14.30
CA TYR A 140 -0.71 31.73 15.21
C TYR A 140 -2.19 31.70 15.57
N THR A 141 -2.79 30.51 15.64
CA THR A 141 -4.12 30.31 16.21
C THR A 141 -4.27 28.93 16.85
N LYS A 142 -5.24 28.79 17.77
CA LYS A 142 -5.59 27.53 18.43
C LYS A 142 -7.09 27.38 18.62
N ILE A 143 -7.59 26.16 18.72
CA ILE A 143 -8.97 25.89 19.13
C ILE A 143 -9.13 26.14 20.63
N ASN A 144 -10.16 26.90 20.98
CA ASN A 144 -10.66 26.99 22.34
C ASN A 144 -11.48 25.73 22.67
N GLN A 145 -10.91 24.84 23.47
CA GLN A 145 -11.52 23.55 23.84
C GLN A 145 -12.91 23.65 24.50
N ARG A 146 -13.31 24.83 25.02
CA ARG A 146 -14.66 25.02 25.60
C ARG A 146 -15.72 25.37 24.57
N THR A 147 -15.34 26.03 23.47
CA THR A 147 -16.29 26.51 22.44
C THR A 147 -16.18 25.71 21.14
N GLY A 148 -15.07 25.00 20.92
CA GLY A 148 -14.77 24.32 19.65
C GLY A 148 -14.37 25.28 18.52
N LEU A 149 -14.29 26.59 18.80
CA LEU A 149 -13.96 27.63 17.82
C LEU A 149 -12.47 27.98 17.87
N TRP A 150 -11.91 28.37 16.73
CA TRP A 150 -10.56 28.93 16.69
C TRP A 150 -10.49 30.33 17.34
N SER A 151 -9.34 30.64 17.91
CA SER A 151 -8.99 32.02 18.29
C SER A 151 -8.82 32.90 17.06
N VAL A 152 -9.02 34.21 17.21
CA VAL A 152 -8.57 35.20 16.21
C VAL A 152 -7.05 35.02 16.04
N PRO A 153 -6.54 34.82 14.81
CA PRO A 153 -5.11 34.60 14.61
C PRO A 153 -4.25 35.81 15.01
N THR A 154 -3.16 35.55 15.70
CA THR A 154 -2.25 36.56 16.26
C THR A 154 -0.85 36.48 15.65
N HIS A 155 -0.24 37.64 15.41
CA HIS A 155 1.14 37.75 14.92
C HIS A 155 2.16 37.21 15.95
N VAL A 156 3.14 36.39 15.51
CA VAL A 156 4.14 35.78 16.41
C VAL A 156 5.39 36.66 16.52
N ASN A 157 5.29 37.69 17.37
CA ASN A 157 6.30 38.74 17.57
C ASN A 157 7.71 38.24 17.96
N GLU A 158 7.81 37.08 18.59
CA GLU A 158 9.07 36.48 19.02
C GLU A 158 9.84 35.81 17.87
N ILE A 159 9.11 35.32 16.86
CA ILE A 159 9.67 34.67 15.68
C ILE A 159 9.94 35.70 14.59
N ASN A 160 8.92 36.50 14.25
CA ASN A 160 8.95 37.43 13.12
C ASN A 160 9.93 38.59 13.32
N SER A 161 10.44 39.08 12.20
CA SER A 161 11.42 40.15 12.08
C SER A 161 10.99 41.15 11.00
N ASN A 162 11.87 42.10 10.65
CA ASN A 162 11.60 43.09 9.60
C ASN A 162 12.00 42.56 8.21
N PHE A 163 11.82 41.25 8.00
CA PHE A 163 12.25 40.47 6.84
C PHE A 163 11.16 39.44 6.52
N GLU A 164 11.24 38.79 5.36
CA GLU A 164 10.25 37.80 4.93
C GLU A 164 10.38 36.54 5.79
N ASP A 165 9.39 36.28 6.64
CA ASP A 165 9.36 35.17 7.58
C ASP A 165 8.17 34.25 7.28
N LYS A 166 8.47 33.08 6.72
CA LYS A 166 7.46 32.19 6.12
C LYS A 166 7.70 30.70 6.35
N MET A 167 6.70 29.91 6.00
CA MET A 167 6.74 28.44 6.04
C MET A 167 7.13 27.85 7.42
N PRO A 168 6.44 28.20 8.52
CA PRO A 168 6.62 27.54 9.82
C PRO A 168 6.35 26.05 9.76
N ALA A 169 7.20 25.30 10.46
CA ALA A 169 7.11 23.89 10.78
C ALA A 169 7.27 23.69 12.29
N VAL A 170 6.18 23.42 12.99
CA VAL A 170 6.22 23.18 14.44
C VAL A 170 6.41 21.69 14.71
N SER A 171 7.27 21.35 15.68
CA SER A 171 7.52 19.97 16.07
C SER A 171 6.29 19.33 16.75
N PRO A 172 6.14 17.98 16.75
CA PRO A 172 4.92 17.32 17.24
C PRO A 172 4.64 17.46 18.75
N ASP A 173 5.69 17.66 19.56
CA ASP A 173 5.62 18.04 20.98
C ASP A 173 5.29 19.55 21.17
N GLY A 174 5.30 20.31 20.08
CA GLY A 174 5.16 21.75 20.03
C GLY A 174 6.44 22.52 20.36
N CYS A 175 7.51 21.91 20.82
CA CYS A 175 8.61 22.58 21.54
C CYS A 175 9.62 23.31 20.65
N SER A 176 9.65 23.02 19.35
CA SER A 176 10.49 23.70 18.37
C SER A 176 9.65 24.19 17.19
N VAL A 177 10.09 25.26 16.54
CA VAL A 177 9.60 25.72 15.24
C VAL A 177 10.77 26.00 14.34
N VAL A 178 10.76 25.40 13.15
CA VAL A 178 11.68 25.71 12.05
C VAL A 178 10.91 26.50 11.01
N PHE A 179 11.52 27.53 10.42
CA PHE A 179 10.87 28.39 9.43
C PHE A 179 11.91 28.97 8.46
N SER A 180 11.47 29.44 7.30
CA SER A 180 12.31 30.05 6.29
C SER A 180 12.35 31.56 6.44
N SER A 181 13.55 32.14 6.33
CA SER A 181 13.74 33.58 6.48
C SER A 181 14.91 34.12 5.65
N ASN A 182 14.74 35.29 5.05
CA ASN A 182 15.81 36.05 4.39
C ASN A 182 16.49 37.08 5.33
N ARG A 183 16.34 36.92 6.65
CA ARG A 183 16.97 37.80 7.65
C ARG A 183 18.51 37.68 7.68
N PRO A 184 19.24 38.75 7.99
CA PRO A 184 20.70 38.73 8.12
C PRO A 184 21.21 37.71 9.15
N GLY A 185 22.29 37.02 8.80
CA GLY A 185 22.85 35.90 9.58
C GLY A 185 22.56 34.52 8.99
N GLY A 186 21.82 34.47 7.88
CA GLY A 186 21.78 33.33 6.97
C GLY A 186 23.05 33.19 6.11
N LEU A 187 23.06 32.19 5.23
CA LEU A 187 24.11 31.87 4.26
C LEU A 187 23.69 32.15 2.81
N GLY A 188 22.39 32.19 2.51
CA GLY A 188 21.84 32.25 1.17
C GLY A 188 20.71 33.28 1.01
N GLY A 189 19.71 32.93 0.20
CA GLY A 189 18.53 33.79 -0.05
C GLY A 189 17.49 33.64 1.05
N PHE A 190 16.85 32.47 1.10
CA PHE A 190 16.06 32.02 2.24
C PHE A 190 16.79 30.91 2.99
N ASP A 191 17.04 31.13 4.28
CA ASP A 191 17.68 30.16 5.18
C ASP A 191 16.66 29.52 6.12
N LEU A 192 16.93 28.31 6.62
CA LEU A 192 16.17 27.75 7.74
C LEU A 192 16.68 28.27 9.09
N TRP A 193 15.74 28.74 9.90
CA TRP A 193 15.94 29.23 11.27
C TRP A 193 15.11 28.38 12.23
N ILE A 194 15.61 28.18 13.45
CA ILE A 194 14.91 27.47 14.52
C ILE A 194 14.69 28.38 15.74
N SER A 195 13.51 28.26 16.34
CA SER A 195 13.23 28.73 17.70
C SER A 195 12.71 27.58 18.55
N LYS A 196 12.92 27.68 19.87
CA LYS A 196 12.42 26.74 20.88
C LYS A 196 11.47 27.47 21.83
N ARG A 197 10.44 26.80 22.35
CA ARG A 197 9.61 27.32 23.45
C ARG A 197 9.64 26.36 24.63
N GLU A 198 9.66 26.91 25.83
CA GLU A 198 9.77 26.12 27.08
C GLU A 198 8.54 25.23 27.31
N PRO A 199 8.71 24.02 27.89
CA PRO A 199 7.60 23.16 28.26
C PRO A 199 6.81 23.74 29.44
N ILE A 200 5.48 23.64 29.39
CA ILE A 200 4.64 23.97 30.54
C ILE A 200 4.62 22.79 31.51
N THR A 201 5.31 22.95 32.63
CA THR A 201 5.21 22.08 33.81
C THR A 201 3.99 22.45 34.65
N LYS A 202 2.82 21.94 34.28
CA LYS A 202 1.63 21.89 35.16
C LYS A 202 1.41 20.46 35.63
N ASP A 203 1.68 20.23 36.91
CA ASP A 203 1.64 18.97 37.67
C ASP A 203 1.30 17.69 36.90
N THR A 204 2.35 16.97 36.52
CA THR A 204 2.29 15.55 36.14
C THR A 204 2.01 14.62 37.33
N GLU A 205 1.88 15.14 38.55
CA GLU A 205 1.69 14.38 39.80
C GLU A 205 0.49 13.42 39.80
N LYS A 206 -0.50 13.62 38.91
CA LYS A 206 -1.72 12.79 38.85
C LYS A 206 -1.63 11.58 37.91
N ASN A 207 -0.57 11.43 37.11
CA ASN A 207 -0.41 10.25 36.26
C ASN A 207 1.07 10.00 35.89
N PRO A 208 1.81 9.22 36.70
CA PRO A 208 3.27 9.05 36.55
C PRO A 208 3.67 8.25 35.29
N ASP A 209 2.78 7.48 34.69
CA ASP A 209 3.17 6.49 33.68
C ASP A 209 3.53 7.07 32.30
N LYS A 210 3.15 8.33 31.98
CA LYS A 210 3.56 9.02 30.72
C LYS A 210 3.63 10.55 30.84
N PRO A 211 4.82 11.16 31.02
CA PRO A 211 5.01 12.57 30.74
C PRO A 211 5.08 12.82 29.23
N LYS A 212 3.94 13.12 28.58
CA LYS A 212 3.95 13.76 27.26
C LYS A 212 4.32 15.23 27.44
N ILE A 213 5.61 15.54 27.33
CA ILE A 213 6.09 16.93 27.27
C ILE A 213 5.36 17.62 26.10
N ARG A 214 4.67 18.72 26.39
CA ARG A 214 3.96 19.54 25.40
C ARG A 214 4.23 21.01 25.72
N CYS A 215 4.84 21.74 24.80
CA CYS A 215 5.22 23.14 25.00
C CYS A 215 4.15 24.14 24.53
N ARG A 216 2.86 23.79 24.65
CA ARG A 216 1.74 24.68 24.29
C ARG A 216 1.78 25.94 25.16
N ASP A 217 1.37 27.09 24.62
CA ASP A 217 1.27 28.37 25.32
C ASP A 217 2.58 28.92 25.96
N GLY A 218 3.74 28.33 25.68
CA GLY A 218 5.05 28.85 26.03
C GLY A 218 5.51 29.99 25.10
N ILE A 219 6.44 30.82 25.58
CA ILE A 219 7.05 31.90 24.80
C ILE A 219 8.20 31.33 23.95
N TRP A 220 8.24 31.71 22.67
CA TRP A 220 9.33 31.36 21.77
C TRP A 220 10.62 32.13 22.11
N GLN A 221 11.74 31.42 22.16
CA GLN A 221 13.08 31.99 22.30
C GLN A 221 13.48 32.74 21.01
N LYS A 222 14.53 33.57 21.09
CA LYS A 222 15.06 34.26 19.91
C LYS A 222 15.51 33.23 18.85
N PRO A 223 15.05 33.32 17.59
CA PRO A 223 15.48 32.39 16.54
C PRO A 223 16.98 32.43 16.27
N ILE A 224 17.53 31.27 15.90
CA ILE A 224 18.91 31.08 15.45
C ILE A 224 18.94 30.35 14.09
N SER A 225 19.91 30.66 13.23
CA SER A 225 20.11 29.95 11.96
C SER A 225 20.51 28.49 12.22
N LEU A 226 20.01 27.57 11.38
CA LEU A 226 20.45 26.16 11.42
C LEU A 226 21.89 25.95 10.88
N GLY A 227 22.50 26.99 10.30
CA GLY A 227 23.91 27.02 9.95
C GLY A 227 24.30 26.08 8.78
N PRO A 228 25.60 25.99 8.47
CA PRO A 228 26.10 25.41 7.21
C PRO A 228 25.97 23.88 7.08
N VAL A 229 25.42 23.20 8.09
CA VAL A 229 25.07 21.77 7.97
C VAL A 229 23.75 21.63 7.22
N ILE A 230 22.77 22.50 7.51
CA ILE A 230 21.48 22.52 6.84
C ILE A 230 21.49 23.51 5.69
N ASN A 231 21.84 24.77 5.95
CA ASN A 231 21.69 25.87 4.99
C ASN A 231 22.87 25.96 4.00
N THR A 232 22.63 26.57 2.84
CA THR A 232 23.62 26.75 1.76
C THR A 232 23.67 28.20 1.26
N SER A 233 24.39 28.46 0.17
CA SER A 233 24.36 29.77 -0.53
C SER A 233 23.07 29.98 -1.33
N GLU A 234 22.28 28.94 -1.53
CA GLU A 234 21.03 28.98 -2.28
C GLU A 234 19.83 29.14 -1.32
N ASP A 235 18.65 28.62 -1.64
CA ASP A 235 17.46 28.71 -0.81
C ASP A 235 17.11 27.37 -0.14
N GLU A 236 16.69 27.43 1.12
CA GLU A 236 16.06 26.36 1.88
C GLU A 236 14.66 26.78 2.35
N ILE A 237 13.64 26.09 1.82
CA ILE A 237 12.23 26.44 1.98
C ILE A 237 11.37 25.24 2.42
N SER A 238 10.11 25.51 2.78
CA SER A 238 9.10 24.49 3.10
C SER A 238 9.54 23.40 4.09
N PRO A 239 10.05 23.74 5.29
CA PRO A 239 10.35 22.75 6.31
C PRO A 239 9.08 21.99 6.75
N ASN A 240 9.25 20.74 7.17
CA ASN A 240 8.20 19.92 7.77
C ASN A 240 8.79 18.86 8.71
N PHE A 241 8.24 18.72 9.92
CA PHE A 241 8.68 17.67 10.85
C PHE A 241 7.97 16.35 10.59
N HIS A 242 8.70 15.23 10.63
CA HIS A 242 8.08 13.92 10.86
C HIS A 242 7.40 13.91 12.24
N TRP A 243 6.34 13.11 12.39
CA TRP A 243 5.51 13.07 13.60
C TRP A 243 6.19 12.49 14.86
N ASP A 244 7.43 12.00 14.77
CA ASP A 244 8.27 11.70 15.95
C ASP A 244 9.14 12.89 16.40
N GLY A 245 9.18 13.99 15.64
CA GLY A 245 9.97 15.20 15.92
C GLY A 245 11.48 15.06 15.65
N LEU A 246 11.94 13.88 15.20
CA LEU A 246 13.36 13.54 15.08
C LEU A 246 13.87 13.59 13.63
N ARG A 247 13.03 13.98 12.68
CA ARG A 247 13.40 14.18 11.28
C ARG A 247 12.73 15.44 10.73
N LEU A 248 13.51 16.24 10.00
CA LEU A 248 13.07 17.44 9.32
C LEU A 248 13.20 17.23 7.81
N TYR A 249 12.08 17.27 7.10
CA TYR A 249 12.04 17.39 5.64
C TYR A 249 12.07 18.87 5.26
N PHE A 250 12.64 19.21 4.11
CA PHE A 250 12.61 20.56 3.55
C PHE A 250 12.92 20.52 2.05
N SER A 251 12.65 21.61 1.35
CA SER A 251 12.98 21.81 -0.06
C SER A 251 14.22 22.69 -0.18
N SER A 252 15.14 22.37 -1.09
CA SER A 252 16.31 23.20 -1.39
C SER A 252 16.67 23.11 -2.86
N ASN A 253 17.09 24.24 -3.44
CA ASN A 253 17.59 24.34 -4.81
C ASN A 253 19.12 24.22 -4.91
N ARG A 254 19.78 23.76 -3.83
CA ARG A 254 21.24 23.56 -3.77
C ARG A 254 21.76 22.73 -4.95
N GLY A 255 22.75 23.28 -5.65
CA GLY A 255 23.44 22.59 -6.75
C GLY A 255 22.64 22.47 -8.05
N ASP A 256 21.42 23.01 -8.13
CA ASP A 256 20.66 23.10 -9.38
C ASP A 256 20.89 24.45 -10.08
N LYS A 257 21.27 24.41 -11.36
CA LYS A 257 21.62 25.62 -12.13
C LYS A 257 20.41 26.47 -12.53
N ASN A 258 19.23 25.87 -12.54
CA ASN A 258 17.97 26.53 -12.86
C ASN A 258 17.20 26.87 -11.56
N ARG A 259 17.85 26.76 -10.39
CA ARG A 259 17.27 26.99 -9.07
C ARG A 259 16.02 26.13 -8.78
N LYS A 260 15.88 24.98 -9.45
CA LYS A 260 14.78 24.04 -9.19
C LYS A 260 14.91 23.45 -7.79
N PHE A 261 13.85 23.54 -6.99
CA PHE A 261 13.82 22.91 -5.67
C PHE A 261 13.76 21.38 -5.75
N SER A 262 14.42 20.74 -4.78
CA SER A 262 14.41 19.30 -4.54
C SER A 262 14.16 19.03 -3.06
N PHE A 263 13.44 17.97 -2.73
CA PHE A 263 13.23 17.56 -1.35
C PHE A 263 14.48 16.88 -0.76
N TYR A 264 14.82 17.31 0.45
CA TYR A 264 15.85 16.75 1.32
C TYR A 264 15.23 16.39 2.68
N PHE A 265 15.96 15.58 3.46
CA PHE A 265 15.69 15.41 4.88
C PHE A 265 16.96 15.39 5.71
N SER A 266 16.85 15.82 6.96
CA SER A 266 17.88 15.66 7.99
C SER A 266 17.30 14.97 9.23
N GLU A 267 18.13 14.16 9.89
CA GLU A 267 17.82 13.52 11.16
C GLU A 267 18.34 14.41 12.31
N LEU A 268 17.53 14.59 13.36
CA LEU A 268 17.96 15.23 14.59
C LEU A 268 18.76 14.23 15.43
N ASN A 269 20.00 14.56 15.74
CA ASN A 269 20.84 13.78 16.63
C ASN A 269 20.47 14.10 18.10
N GLU A 270 19.71 13.19 18.73
CA GLU A 270 19.21 13.34 20.10
C GLU A 270 20.33 13.60 21.14
N ALA A 271 21.57 13.17 20.87
CA ALA A 271 22.68 13.26 21.84
C ALA A 271 23.35 14.65 21.89
N ASN A 272 23.27 15.45 20.82
CA ASN A 272 23.83 16.80 20.76
C ASN A 272 22.80 17.89 20.42
N GLY A 273 21.57 17.51 20.04
CA GLY A 273 20.49 18.42 19.67
C GLY A 273 20.69 19.15 18.34
N GLN A 274 21.55 18.61 17.46
CA GLN A 274 21.87 19.17 16.14
C GLN A 274 21.34 18.29 15.01
N PHE A 275 21.05 18.90 13.88
CA PHE A 275 20.67 18.19 12.66
C PHE A 275 21.91 17.64 11.94
N GLU A 276 21.82 16.41 11.46
CA GLU A 276 22.86 15.75 10.65
C GLU A 276 22.89 16.30 9.19
N PRO A 277 23.97 16.08 8.41
CA PRO A 277 24.03 16.49 7.02
C PRO A 277 22.84 15.95 6.20
N PRO A 278 22.13 16.80 5.42
CA PRO A 278 20.88 16.44 4.78
C PRO A 278 21.08 15.48 3.60
N LYS A 279 20.10 14.58 3.43
CA LYS A 279 20.05 13.56 2.38
C LYS A 279 18.97 13.90 1.37
N LEU A 280 19.30 13.79 0.09
CA LEU A 280 18.36 13.97 -1.03
C LEU A 280 17.33 12.81 -1.05
N LEU A 281 16.04 13.10 -1.19
CA LEU A 281 15.01 12.03 -1.30
C LEU A 281 15.04 11.32 -2.67
N GLY A 282 15.47 11.99 -3.74
CA GLY A 282 15.62 11.38 -5.06
C GLY A 282 14.27 11.07 -5.75
N ASN A 283 14.26 10.14 -6.71
CA ASN A 283 13.03 9.76 -7.42
C ASN A 283 12.18 8.81 -6.55
N PRO A 284 10.83 8.89 -6.59
CA PRO A 284 9.98 9.68 -7.49
C PRO A 284 9.71 11.12 -7.01
N PHE A 285 10.27 11.53 -5.88
CA PHE A 285 10.03 12.84 -5.29
C PHE A 285 10.57 13.94 -6.21
N ASN A 286 11.88 13.95 -6.42
CA ASN A 286 12.61 14.98 -7.15
C ASN A 286 12.65 14.60 -8.64
N THR A 287 11.85 15.28 -9.47
CA THR A 287 11.68 14.90 -10.88
C THR A 287 12.75 15.53 -11.77
N ASN A 288 13.30 14.75 -12.70
CA ASN A 288 14.20 15.25 -13.74
C ASN A 288 13.45 15.71 -15.01
N GLN A 289 12.13 15.85 -14.96
CA GLN A 289 11.33 16.24 -16.12
C GLN A 289 11.30 17.78 -16.25
N PRO A 290 11.23 18.32 -17.49
CA PRO A 290 10.84 19.70 -17.72
C PRO A 290 9.46 19.94 -17.11
N LEU A 291 9.26 21.12 -16.53
CA LEU A 291 8.01 21.50 -15.89
C LEU A 291 7.00 21.95 -16.94
N SER A 292 5.71 21.76 -16.66
CA SER A 292 4.63 22.08 -17.61
C SER A 292 4.17 23.52 -17.46
N GLY A 293 4.32 24.32 -18.52
CA GLY A 293 3.90 25.72 -18.54
C GLY A 293 2.64 25.98 -19.36
N GLU A 294 1.53 26.29 -18.69
CA GLU A 294 0.64 27.38 -19.08
C GLU A 294 0.32 28.20 -17.82
N SER A 295 0.95 29.38 -17.69
CA SER A 295 0.83 30.23 -16.52
C SER A 295 -0.53 30.93 -16.45
N THR A 296 -1.44 30.41 -15.63
CA THR A 296 -2.55 31.18 -15.06
C THR A 296 -2.03 32.03 -13.90
N GLY A 297 -1.19 33.02 -14.26
CA GLY A 297 -0.35 33.75 -13.31
C GLY A 297 -1.10 34.34 -12.12
N PHE A 298 -0.90 33.72 -10.96
CA PHE A 298 -1.15 34.32 -9.65
C PHE A 298 0.12 34.18 -8.80
N PRO A 299 0.70 35.28 -8.32
CA PRO A 299 1.90 35.24 -7.50
C PRO A 299 1.56 34.73 -6.10
N PHE A 300 2.27 33.69 -5.65
CA PHE A 300 2.17 33.21 -4.27
C PHE A 300 2.70 34.22 -3.23
N ASP A 301 3.55 35.16 -3.66
CA ASP A 301 4.43 35.92 -2.76
C ASP A 301 4.44 37.46 -2.98
N THR A 302 3.53 38.09 -3.76
CA THR A 302 3.63 39.55 -4.02
C THR A 302 2.63 40.44 -3.27
N PRO A 303 3.08 41.14 -2.21
CA PRO A 303 2.77 42.55 -2.01
C PRO A 303 3.50 43.39 -3.07
N SER A 304 2.94 43.46 -4.28
CA SER A 304 3.24 44.41 -5.37
C SER A 304 4.65 44.57 -5.98
N ASP A 305 5.78 44.32 -5.30
CA ASP A 305 7.11 44.67 -5.84
C ASP A 305 8.30 43.88 -5.27
N TYR A 306 8.55 42.66 -5.78
CA TYR A 306 9.84 41.96 -5.63
C TYR A 306 10.17 41.10 -6.87
N SER A 307 11.15 41.55 -7.66
CA SER A 307 11.50 41.01 -8.99
C SER A 307 12.69 40.03 -9.00
N THR A 308 13.00 39.38 -7.87
CA THR A 308 14.20 38.53 -7.70
C THR A 308 13.90 37.04 -7.45
N TYR A 309 12.64 36.63 -7.56
CA TYR A 309 12.24 35.23 -7.43
C TYR A 309 12.48 34.44 -8.73
N SER A 310 12.73 33.13 -8.60
CA SER A 310 12.78 32.21 -9.71
C SER A 310 11.50 32.30 -10.54
N LEU A 311 11.61 32.16 -11.86
CA LEU A 311 10.44 32.08 -12.72
C LEU A 311 9.63 30.86 -12.27
N TRP A 312 8.38 31.06 -11.84
CA TRP A 312 7.58 30.04 -11.16
C TRP A 312 7.32 28.78 -12.01
N GLU A 313 7.40 28.94 -13.33
CA GLU A 313 7.41 27.86 -14.34
C GLU A 313 8.60 26.89 -14.18
N GLU A 314 9.64 27.28 -13.41
CA GLU A 314 10.84 26.49 -13.10
C GLU A 314 10.82 25.89 -11.66
N SER A 315 9.76 26.14 -10.87
CA SER A 315 9.61 25.64 -9.49
C SER A 315 8.79 24.35 -9.39
N ASP A 316 9.19 23.46 -8.47
CA ASP A 316 8.61 22.14 -8.22
C ASP A 316 8.99 21.69 -6.81
N ASN A 317 8.37 20.62 -6.30
CA ASN A 317 8.80 19.96 -5.07
C ASN A 317 8.88 20.89 -3.84
N GLU A 318 7.75 21.53 -3.53
CA GLU A 318 7.59 22.43 -2.39
C GLU A 318 6.46 21.94 -1.47
N GLY A 319 6.74 21.75 -0.19
CA GLY A 319 5.81 21.17 0.77
C GLY A 319 5.68 19.64 0.66
N ILE A 320 6.11 18.95 1.71
CA ILE A 320 6.02 17.50 1.89
C ILE A 320 5.61 17.20 3.33
N SER A 321 4.77 16.18 3.51
CA SER A 321 4.44 15.59 4.81
C SER A 321 4.35 14.07 4.70
N VAL A 322 4.28 13.40 5.84
CA VAL A 322 4.33 11.94 5.93
C VAL A 322 3.47 11.46 7.10
N THR A 323 2.90 10.25 7.02
CA THR A 323 2.17 9.64 8.14
C THR A 323 3.14 9.23 9.26
N TYR A 324 2.70 9.23 10.53
CA TYR A 324 3.51 8.87 11.71
C TYR A 324 4.12 7.47 11.61
N ASP A 325 3.46 6.60 10.86
CA ASP A 325 3.91 5.24 10.61
C ASP A 325 4.90 5.14 9.44
N ASP A 326 5.54 6.21 8.96
CA ASP A 326 6.52 6.15 7.85
C ASP A 326 6.01 5.32 6.64
N LEU A 327 4.70 5.31 6.35
CA LEU A 327 4.14 4.56 5.21
C LEU A 327 3.93 5.43 3.97
N TRP A 328 3.39 6.63 4.14
CA TRP A 328 2.94 7.44 3.01
C TRP A 328 3.42 8.89 3.10
N PHE A 329 4.15 9.31 2.07
CA PHE A 329 4.40 10.71 1.78
C PHE A 329 3.23 11.32 1.01
N TYR A 330 2.95 12.59 1.31
CA TYR A 330 2.12 13.50 0.53
C TYR A 330 2.95 14.74 0.21
N PHE A 331 2.99 15.18 -1.05
CA PHE A 331 3.78 16.33 -1.47
C PHE A 331 3.11 17.06 -2.63
N ALA A 332 3.38 18.35 -2.78
CA ALA A 332 2.96 19.12 -3.95
C ALA A 332 4.08 19.15 -5.02
N SER A 333 3.68 19.17 -6.29
CA SER A 333 4.61 19.14 -7.42
C SER A 333 3.97 19.71 -8.69
N ASN A 334 4.77 20.41 -9.50
CA ASN A 334 4.42 20.94 -10.83
C ASN A 334 4.92 19.99 -11.95
N ARG A 335 4.87 18.68 -11.69
CA ARG A 335 5.35 17.68 -12.66
C ARG A 335 4.35 17.53 -13.82
N PRO A 336 4.82 17.25 -15.04
CA PRO A 336 3.94 17.06 -16.20
C PRO A 336 2.83 16.04 -15.97
N GLY A 337 1.63 16.39 -16.46
CA GLY A 337 0.42 15.59 -16.26
C GLY A 337 -0.25 15.82 -14.90
N GLY A 338 -0.09 17.00 -14.30
CA GLY A 338 -1.02 17.53 -13.30
C GLY A 338 -2.42 17.82 -13.86
N GLU A 339 -3.35 18.20 -12.99
CA GLU A 339 -4.61 18.86 -13.38
C GLU A 339 -4.46 20.40 -13.34
N GLY A 340 -3.52 20.92 -12.53
CA GLY A 340 -3.24 22.35 -12.34
C GLY A 340 -1.74 22.67 -12.32
N GLN A 341 -1.34 23.79 -11.70
CA GLN A 341 0.07 24.21 -11.60
C GLN A 341 0.83 23.50 -10.47
N PHE A 342 0.19 23.26 -9.33
CA PHE A 342 0.71 22.33 -8.32
C PHE A 342 -0.40 21.37 -7.96
N ASP A 343 -0.09 20.09 -8.05
CA ASP A 343 -0.97 18.98 -7.72
C ASP A 343 -0.46 18.26 -6.47
N ILE A 344 -1.35 17.71 -5.65
CA ILE A 344 -0.97 16.82 -4.55
C ILE A 344 -0.77 15.40 -5.09
N TYR A 345 0.38 14.82 -4.76
CA TYR A 345 0.74 13.43 -5.03
C TYR A 345 0.92 12.67 -3.72
N ARG A 346 0.60 11.38 -3.73
CA ARG A 346 0.93 10.42 -2.66
C ARG A 346 1.91 9.40 -3.18
N THR A 347 2.89 9.01 -2.37
CA THR A 347 3.75 7.86 -2.67
C THR A 347 4.13 7.11 -1.40
N MET A 348 4.47 5.84 -1.53
CA MET A 348 4.91 5.04 -0.39
C MET A 348 6.34 5.46 0.00
N VAL A 349 6.59 5.64 1.30
CA VAL A 349 7.94 5.89 1.82
C VAL A 349 8.82 4.69 1.46
N PRO A 350 9.96 4.87 0.77
CA PRO A 350 10.92 3.80 0.49
C PRO A 350 11.42 3.11 1.76
N GLU A 351 11.64 1.80 1.71
CA GLU A 351 11.93 0.98 2.90
C GLU A 351 13.21 1.39 3.64
N ASP A 352 14.21 1.87 2.91
CA ASP A 352 15.49 2.38 3.42
C ASP A 352 15.37 3.77 4.09
N LEU A 353 14.28 4.49 3.86
CA LEU A 353 13.96 5.75 4.52
C LEU A 353 13.09 5.55 5.78
N ARG A 354 12.43 4.40 5.96
CA ARG A 354 11.60 4.12 7.14
C ARG A 354 12.46 3.85 8.37
N ARG A 355 12.02 4.33 9.54
CA ARG A 355 12.67 3.98 10.81
C ARG A 355 12.25 2.57 11.25
N THR A 356 13.21 1.77 11.67
CA THR A 356 13.00 0.38 12.13
C THR A 356 13.41 0.21 13.58
N TYR A 357 12.52 -0.36 14.39
CA TYR A 357 12.71 -0.57 15.83
C TYR A 357 12.62 -2.06 16.16
N ASP A 358 13.12 -2.46 17.34
CA ASP A 358 12.85 -3.79 17.87
C ASP A 358 11.39 -3.90 18.34
N PHE A 359 10.77 -5.02 17.99
CA PHE A 359 9.38 -5.35 18.27
C PHE A 359 9.32 -6.75 18.90
N VAL A 360 8.67 -6.86 20.05
CA VAL A 360 8.52 -8.14 20.76
C VAL A 360 7.22 -8.83 20.33
N PHE A 361 7.34 -9.98 19.68
CA PHE A 361 6.22 -10.84 19.35
C PHE A 361 6.19 -12.02 20.32
N ARG A 362 5.09 -12.15 21.07
CA ARG A 362 4.90 -13.10 22.18
C ARG A 362 3.52 -13.75 22.10
N GLY A 363 3.29 -14.87 22.77
CA GLY A 363 1.98 -15.51 22.71
C GLY A 363 1.91 -16.96 23.16
N LEU A 364 0.78 -17.58 22.82
CA LEU A 364 0.41 -18.92 23.24
C LEU A 364 -0.20 -19.71 22.06
N VAL A 365 0.26 -20.95 21.86
CA VAL A 365 -0.33 -21.89 20.89
C VAL A 365 -1.20 -22.92 21.63
N LEU A 366 -2.42 -23.13 21.14
CA LEU A 366 -3.49 -23.86 21.83
C LEU A 366 -4.13 -24.96 20.98
N ASP A 367 -4.55 -26.03 21.66
CA ASP A 367 -5.41 -27.06 21.10
C ASP A 367 -6.85 -26.55 20.94
N GLY A 368 -7.39 -26.60 19.73
CA GLY A 368 -8.77 -26.21 19.42
C GLY A 368 -9.81 -27.32 19.55
N SER A 369 -9.45 -28.49 20.08
CA SER A 369 -10.31 -29.68 20.17
C SER A 369 -10.91 -29.94 21.55
N GLU A 370 -10.30 -29.39 22.61
CA GLU A 370 -10.64 -29.68 24.00
C GLU A 370 -11.49 -28.59 24.66
N ALA A 371 -12.25 -28.97 25.70
CA ALA A 371 -13.01 -28.03 26.54
C ALA A 371 -12.12 -27.23 27.50
N ILE A 372 -10.83 -27.59 27.61
CA ILE A 372 -9.81 -26.97 28.44
C ILE A 372 -8.66 -26.57 27.49
N MET A 373 -8.24 -25.31 27.54
CA MET A 373 -7.16 -24.81 26.67
C MET A 373 -5.80 -25.37 27.12
N ILE A 374 -5.23 -26.28 26.35
CA ILE A 374 -3.92 -26.89 26.58
C ILE A 374 -2.89 -26.25 25.65
N GLY A 375 -1.71 -25.90 26.20
CA GLY A 375 -0.59 -25.38 25.41
C GLY A 375 0.03 -26.46 24.52
N LEU A 376 0.15 -26.19 23.22
CA LEU A 376 0.69 -27.14 22.26
C LEU A 376 2.19 -26.99 22.05
N ASP A 377 2.88 -28.13 22.13
CA ASP A 377 4.25 -28.29 21.67
C ASP A 377 4.29 -28.15 20.12
N SER A 378 4.88 -27.06 19.63
CA SER A 378 4.70 -26.54 18.27
C SER A 378 6.00 -26.05 17.66
N THR A 379 6.00 -25.74 16.36
CA THR A 379 7.09 -25.05 15.67
C THR A 379 6.61 -23.72 15.13
N LEU A 380 7.29 -22.64 15.52
CA LEU A 380 7.08 -21.27 15.05
C LEU A 380 8.13 -20.93 13.99
N LYS A 381 7.69 -20.55 12.80
CA LYS A 381 8.56 -19.97 11.75
C LYS A 381 8.10 -18.57 11.40
N ILE A 382 9.04 -17.63 11.35
CA ILE A 382 8.78 -16.25 10.93
C ILE A 382 9.57 -15.97 9.66
N TYR A 383 8.84 -15.50 8.65
CA TYR A 383 9.33 -15.22 7.31
C TYR A 383 9.25 -13.71 7.04
N ASP A 384 10.34 -13.15 6.51
CA ASP A 384 10.31 -11.86 5.81
C ASP A 384 9.53 -12.03 4.49
N ASP A 385 8.53 -11.19 4.23
CA ASP A 385 7.76 -11.21 2.97
C ASP A 385 8.50 -10.51 1.81
N THR A 386 9.74 -10.06 2.03
CA THR A 386 10.68 -9.70 0.96
C THR A 386 11.00 -10.91 0.07
N LYS A 387 11.48 -10.67 -1.16
CA LYS A 387 11.77 -11.74 -2.11
C LYS A 387 13.25 -11.76 -2.52
N PRO A 388 13.93 -12.92 -2.47
CA PRO A 388 13.42 -14.25 -2.05
C PRO A 388 13.06 -14.30 -0.55
N ILE A 389 12.03 -15.08 -0.22
CA ILE A 389 11.48 -15.18 1.13
C ILE A 389 12.54 -15.71 2.10
N GLN A 390 12.79 -14.93 3.16
CA GLN A 390 13.86 -15.20 4.12
C GLN A 390 13.29 -15.70 5.45
N VAL A 391 13.76 -16.86 5.93
CA VAL A 391 13.46 -17.35 7.28
C VAL A 391 14.26 -16.52 8.29
N ILE A 392 13.58 -15.77 9.15
CA ILE A 392 14.17 -14.94 10.20
C ILE A 392 14.34 -15.75 11.49
N THR A 393 13.39 -16.65 11.76
CA THR A 393 13.39 -17.49 12.95
C THR A 393 12.64 -18.77 12.64
N SER A 394 13.19 -19.89 13.10
CA SER A 394 12.52 -21.20 13.16
C SER A 394 12.86 -21.81 14.51
N LYS A 395 11.89 -21.88 15.42
CA LYS A 395 12.07 -22.38 16.79
C LYS A 395 10.96 -23.36 17.15
N ARG A 396 11.31 -24.43 17.86
CA ARG A 396 10.32 -25.19 18.63
C ARG A 396 9.89 -24.33 19.81
N ILE A 397 8.59 -24.30 20.07
CA ILE A 397 7.92 -23.49 21.09
C ILE A 397 6.94 -24.40 21.84
N GLY A 398 6.84 -24.25 23.17
CA GLY A 398 6.19 -25.25 24.02
C GLY A 398 7.01 -25.60 25.26
N GLY A 399 6.38 -26.33 26.18
CA GLY A 399 6.84 -26.62 27.53
C GLY A 399 5.67 -26.69 28.51
N ASP A 400 5.91 -27.15 29.74
CA ASP A 400 4.90 -27.14 30.80
C ASP A 400 4.48 -25.70 31.10
N LEU A 401 3.19 -25.39 30.92
CA LEU A 401 2.63 -24.11 31.32
C LEU A 401 2.60 -24.03 32.84
N SER A 402 3.39 -23.12 33.43
CA SER A 402 3.24 -22.76 34.83
C SER A 402 1.93 -21.99 35.02
N LEU A 403 1.38 -21.97 36.24
CA LEU A 403 0.21 -21.14 36.57
C LEU A 403 0.52 -19.63 36.51
N GLU A 404 1.79 -19.25 36.35
CA GLU A 404 2.27 -17.86 36.33
C GLU A 404 2.62 -17.38 34.90
N ASP A 405 2.90 -18.30 33.96
CA ASP A 405 3.37 -18.01 32.59
C ASP A 405 2.31 -18.29 31.52
N ALA A 406 1.58 -17.25 31.11
CA ALA A 406 0.56 -17.33 30.05
C ALA A 406 1.13 -17.25 28.60
N GLU A 407 2.41 -17.58 28.38
CA GLU A 407 3.03 -17.61 27.05
C GLU A 407 3.94 -18.82 26.85
N ASN A 408 3.92 -19.41 25.65
CA ASN A 408 4.83 -20.49 25.25
C ASN A 408 5.77 -20.10 24.10
N PHE A 409 5.71 -18.86 23.63
CA PHE A 409 6.74 -18.27 22.77
C PHE A 409 6.97 -16.77 23.02
N ARG A 410 8.22 -16.35 22.85
CA ARG A 410 8.66 -14.95 22.82
C ARG A 410 9.83 -14.77 21.85
N THR A 411 9.77 -13.76 20.98
CA THR A 411 10.84 -13.45 20.04
C THR A 411 10.86 -11.97 19.66
N THR A 412 12.01 -11.47 19.22
CA THR A 412 12.17 -10.09 18.76
C THR A 412 12.38 -10.06 17.26
N ILE A 413 11.70 -9.14 16.57
CA ILE A 413 11.80 -8.86 15.13
C ILE A 413 11.87 -7.34 14.91
N LYS A 414 12.07 -6.86 13.68
CA LYS A 414 12.15 -5.42 13.39
C LYS A 414 10.81 -4.87 12.90
N THR A 415 10.51 -3.59 13.14
CA THR A 415 9.41 -2.90 12.44
C THR A 415 9.82 -2.51 11.01
N GLY A 416 8.88 -2.02 10.21
CA GLY A 416 9.08 -1.58 8.82
C GLY A 416 8.65 -2.60 7.76
N LYS A 417 8.36 -3.86 8.14
CA LYS A 417 8.12 -5.00 7.23
C LYS A 417 6.84 -5.78 7.54
N LEU A 418 6.35 -6.53 6.55
CA LEU A 418 5.31 -7.55 6.75
C LEU A 418 5.98 -8.90 7.03
N TYR A 419 5.49 -9.61 8.04
CA TYR A 419 5.95 -10.96 8.35
C TYR A 419 4.82 -11.98 8.18
N ARG A 420 5.14 -13.12 7.58
CA ARG A 420 4.30 -14.34 7.66
C ARG A 420 4.80 -15.17 8.84
N VAL A 421 3.88 -15.57 9.71
CA VAL A 421 4.15 -16.41 10.88
C VAL A 421 3.41 -17.72 10.70
N GLU A 422 4.15 -18.80 10.54
CA GLU A 422 3.65 -20.17 10.38
C GLU A 422 3.78 -20.92 11.71
N VAL A 423 2.70 -21.56 12.15
CA VAL A 423 2.67 -22.40 13.36
C VAL A 423 2.15 -23.79 13.01
N SER A 424 2.89 -24.80 13.42
CA SER A 424 2.57 -26.21 13.16
C SER A 424 2.80 -27.07 14.40
N SER A 425 1.92 -28.07 14.60
CA SER A 425 2.06 -29.09 15.66
C SER A 425 1.59 -30.45 15.11
N PRO A 426 2.23 -31.59 15.47
CA PRO A 426 1.86 -32.90 14.95
C PRO A 426 0.41 -33.29 15.29
N GLY A 427 -0.34 -33.79 14.29
CA GLY A 427 -1.76 -34.17 14.44
C GLY A 427 -2.76 -33.05 14.17
N PHE A 428 -2.29 -31.82 13.99
CA PHE A 428 -3.11 -30.64 13.71
C PHE A 428 -2.89 -30.09 12.29
N HIS A 429 -3.89 -29.38 11.79
CA HIS A 429 -3.74 -28.52 10.62
C HIS A 429 -2.83 -27.33 10.98
N PRO A 430 -1.74 -27.08 10.23
CA PRO A 430 -0.90 -25.91 10.44
C PRO A 430 -1.69 -24.63 10.15
N THR A 431 -1.34 -23.54 10.84
CA THR A 431 -2.01 -22.24 10.74
C THR A 431 -0.98 -21.15 10.44
N GLU A 432 -1.38 -20.18 9.63
CA GLU A 432 -0.58 -18.99 9.32
C GLU A 432 -1.28 -17.72 9.80
N ILE A 433 -0.51 -16.77 10.32
CA ILE A 433 -0.97 -15.41 10.58
C ILE A 433 -0.03 -14.39 9.91
N LEU A 434 -0.58 -13.25 9.51
CA LEU A 434 0.19 -12.12 8.99
C LEU A 434 0.39 -11.10 10.11
N LEU A 435 1.65 -10.74 10.35
CA LEU A 435 2.05 -9.74 11.33
C LEU A 435 2.55 -8.50 10.59
N ASP A 436 1.63 -7.55 10.38
CA ASP A 436 1.85 -6.36 9.56
C ASP A 436 2.54 -5.25 10.38
N LEU A 437 3.86 -5.34 10.48
CA LEU A 437 4.69 -4.28 11.05
C LEU A 437 5.19 -3.31 9.97
N ARG A 438 4.52 -3.22 8.80
CA ARG A 438 4.86 -2.21 7.80
C ARG A 438 4.53 -0.85 8.40
N GLY A 439 5.59 -0.05 8.48
CA GLY A 439 5.57 1.27 9.08
C GLY A 439 6.21 1.33 10.48
N ASN A 440 6.37 2.56 10.92
CA ASN A 440 6.92 2.95 12.21
C ASN A 440 5.84 2.79 13.30
N LEU A 441 6.07 1.85 14.22
CA LEU A 441 5.19 1.63 15.38
C LEU A 441 5.71 2.37 16.63
N GLY A 442 6.84 3.06 16.53
CA GLY A 442 7.61 3.61 17.66
C GLY A 442 8.55 2.61 18.33
N LYS A 443 9.35 3.12 19.28
CA LYS A 443 10.22 2.32 20.17
C LYS A 443 9.37 1.45 21.12
N ASP A 444 9.96 0.35 21.60
CA ASP A 444 9.47 -0.47 22.72
C ASP A 444 8.03 -1.00 22.57
N LYS A 445 7.71 -1.55 21.39
CA LYS A 445 6.41 -2.17 21.10
C LYS A 445 6.41 -3.67 21.23
N GLU A 446 5.28 -4.21 21.69
CA GLU A 446 5.03 -5.64 21.73
C GLU A 446 3.61 -6.00 21.29
N GLN A 447 3.43 -7.24 20.85
CA GLN A 447 2.13 -7.85 20.57
C GLN A 447 2.08 -9.27 21.14
N TYR A 448 1.04 -9.54 21.93
CA TYR A 448 0.64 -10.87 22.34
C TYR A 448 -0.34 -11.48 21.30
N SER A 449 -0.29 -12.79 21.07
CA SER A 449 -1.24 -13.47 20.17
C SER A 449 -1.54 -14.90 20.61
N GLN A 450 -2.82 -15.29 20.52
CA GLN A 450 -3.29 -16.66 20.73
C GLN A 450 -3.47 -17.34 19.38
N ILE A 451 -2.94 -18.55 19.23
CA ILE A 451 -2.91 -19.28 17.97
C ILE A 451 -3.53 -20.66 18.21
N ILE A 452 -4.72 -20.91 17.67
CA ILE A 452 -5.49 -22.14 17.91
C ILE A 452 -5.33 -23.08 16.70
N LEU A 453 -4.89 -24.32 16.94
CA LEU A 453 -4.73 -25.33 15.90
C LEU A 453 -5.89 -26.34 15.92
N GLN A 454 -6.32 -26.83 14.75
CA GLN A 454 -7.47 -27.73 14.60
C GLN A 454 -7.02 -29.18 14.29
N PRO A 455 -7.59 -30.21 14.94
CA PRO A 455 -7.17 -31.60 14.78
C PRO A 455 -7.67 -32.24 13.47
N ILE A 456 -6.92 -33.23 12.96
CA ILE A 456 -7.26 -33.97 11.73
C ILE A 456 -8.18 -35.18 12.06
N ARG A 457 -9.27 -35.41 11.31
CA ARG A 457 -10.24 -36.51 11.53
C ARG A 457 -10.38 -37.47 10.33
N PRO A 458 -10.43 -38.81 10.52
CA PRO A 458 -10.59 -39.81 9.44
C PRO A 458 -12.06 -40.18 9.11
N ILE A 459 -12.28 -40.79 7.93
CA ILE A 459 -13.60 -41.20 7.37
C ILE A 459 -13.67 -42.74 7.22
N LYS A 460 -14.88 -43.35 7.28
CA LYS A 460 -15.14 -44.81 7.06
C LYS A 460 -16.10 -45.06 5.88
N ASP A 461 -15.95 -46.20 5.19
CA ASP A 461 -16.77 -46.67 4.06
C ASP A 461 -17.47 -48.03 4.38
N ASN A 462 -18.62 -48.33 3.75
CA ASN A 462 -19.54 -49.44 4.08
C ASN A 462 -20.37 -49.97 2.87
N ARG A 463 -19.79 -50.78 1.95
CA ARG A 463 -20.56 -51.53 0.91
C ARG A 463 -20.00 -52.95 0.63
N PRO A 464 -20.79 -53.93 0.15
CA PRO A 464 -20.39 -55.34 0.08
C PRO A 464 -19.97 -55.85 -1.32
N ASP A 465 -19.08 -56.85 -1.34
CA ASP A 465 -18.44 -57.43 -2.54
C ASP A 465 -19.38 -58.20 -3.50
N LYS A 466 -19.13 -58.03 -4.81
CA LYS A 466 -19.51 -58.98 -5.88
C LYS A 466 -18.39 -59.10 -6.90
N THR A 467 -18.01 -60.34 -7.23
CA THR A 467 -17.01 -60.67 -8.23
C THR A 467 -17.43 -60.22 -9.65
N ILE A 468 -16.49 -59.60 -10.38
CA ILE A 468 -16.70 -59.01 -11.70
C ILE A 468 -16.31 -60.03 -12.78
N GLN A 469 -17.22 -60.32 -13.72
CA GLN A 469 -16.89 -61.03 -14.96
C GLN A 469 -16.63 -59.99 -16.07
N GLY A 470 -15.41 -59.97 -16.63
CA GLY A 470 -14.99 -58.97 -17.60
C GLY A 470 -14.30 -57.77 -16.97
N ILE A 471 -14.51 -56.57 -17.51
CA ILE A 471 -13.99 -55.30 -16.96
C ILE A 471 -15.16 -54.45 -16.46
N ARG A 472 -15.08 -53.96 -15.23
CA ARG A 472 -16.01 -52.96 -14.70
C ARG A 472 -15.40 -51.57 -14.82
N PHE A 473 -16.17 -50.62 -15.32
CA PHE A 473 -15.84 -49.20 -15.25
C PHE A 473 -16.74 -48.53 -14.22
N VAL A 474 -16.18 -47.68 -13.36
CA VAL A 474 -16.96 -46.73 -12.55
C VAL A 474 -16.68 -45.33 -13.06
N VAL A 475 -17.73 -44.55 -13.34
CA VAL A 475 -17.56 -43.17 -13.77
C VAL A 475 -17.62 -42.27 -12.54
N LYS A 476 -16.53 -41.55 -12.27
CA LYS A 476 -16.37 -40.67 -11.10
C LYS A 476 -16.10 -39.23 -11.50
N ASP A 477 -16.48 -38.32 -10.62
CA ASP A 477 -16.08 -36.91 -10.68
C ASP A 477 -14.59 -36.78 -10.29
N LYS A 478 -13.80 -36.12 -11.13
CA LYS A 478 -12.34 -36.03 -10.94
C LYS A 478 -11.91 -35.29 -9.66
N LYS A 479 -12.76 -34.41 -9.14
CA LYS A 479 -12.46 -33.49 -8.03
C LYS A 479 -12.92 -34.04 -6.68
N THR A 480 -14.07 -34.70 -6.65
CA THR A 480 -14.68 -35.22 -5.42
C THR A 480 -14.43 -36.72 -5.18
N ASP A 481 -13.98 -37.45 -6.20
CA ASP A 481 -13.86 -38.92 -6.22
C ASP A 481 -15.18 -39.66 -5.89
N LEU A 482 -16.32 -38.97 -6.06
CA LEU A 482 -17.66 -39.52 -5.94
C LEU A 482 -18.14 -40.07 -7.30
N VAL A 483 -18.96 -41.13 -7.25
CA VAL A 483 -19.54 -41.77 -8.44
C VAL A 483 -20.60 -40.86 -9.08
N ILE A 484 -20.63 -40.83 -10.42
CA ILE A 484 -21.62 -40.10 -11.22
C ILE A 484 -22.71 -41.09 -11.67
N PRO A 485 -23.86 -41.17 -10.98
CA PRO A 485 -24.85 -42.23 -11.19
C PRO A 485 -25.57 -42.16 -12.54
N ASN A 486 -25.53 -41.02 -13.22
CA ASN A 486 -26.24 -40.73 -14.48
C ASN A 486 -25.31 -40.66 -15.71
N ALA A 487 -24.13 -41.26 -15.64
CA ALA A 487 -23.22 -41.37 -16.77
C ALA A 487 -23.73 -42.36 -17.85
N ILE A 488 -23.16 -42.25 -19.05
CA ILE A 488 -23.39 -43.08 -20.22
C ILE A 488 -22.03 -43.34 -20.86
N CYS A 489 -21.69 -44.60 -21.11
CA CYS A 489 -20.45 -45.00 -21.76
C CYS A 489 -20.72 -45.68 -23.11
N PHE A 490 -19.86 -45.42 -24.08
CA PHE A 490 -19.81 -46.10 -25.38
C PHE A 490 -18.45 -46.75 -25.57
N TYR A 491 -18.45 -48.01 -25.96
CA TYR A 491 -17.27 -48.78 -26.35
C TYR A 491 -17.06 -48.69 -27.86
N PHE A 492 -15.81 -48.48 -28.30
CA PHE A 492 -15.40 -48.50 -29.70
C PHE A 492 -14.24 -49.49 -29.88
N ASP A 493 -14.33 -50.37 -30.88
CA ASP A 493 -13.19 -51.13 -31.38
C ASP A 493 -12.48 -50.37 -32.53
N ASP A 494 -11.17 -50.58 -32.64
CA ASP A 494 -10.30 -49.85 -33.59
C ASP A 494 -10.54 -50.30 -35.05
N LEU A 495 -11.16 -51.47 -35.27
CA LEU A 495 -11.47 -52.01 -36.60
C LEU A 495 -12.71 -51.37 -37.25
N THR A 496 -13.79 -51.17 -36.51
CA THR A 496 -15.08 -50.74 -37.06
C THR A 496 -15.41 -49.28 -36.78
N ARG A 497 -14.82 -48.70 -35.72
CA ARG A 497 -15.13 -47.36 -35.20
C ARG A 497 -16.62 -47.09 -34.96
N LYS A 498 -17.44 -48.14 -34.79
CA LYS A 498 -18.87 -48.02 -34.49
C LYS A 498 -19.11 -48.16 -32.99
N GLY A 499 -19.49 -47.08 -32.33
CA GLY A 499 -19.73 -47.04 -30.89
C GLY A 499 -20.94 -47.89 -30.45
N LYS A 500 -20.72 -48.76 -29.47
CA LYS A 500 -21.76 -49.56 -28.79
C LYS A 500 -21.99 -49.01 -27.38
N SER A 501 -23.23 -48.66 -27.02
CA SER A 501 -23.56 -48.20 -25.66
C SER A 501 -23.42 -49.34 -24.64
N LEU A 502 -22.92 -49.02 -23.44
CA LEU A 502 -22.86 -49.92 -22.29
C LEU A 502 -24.04 -49.68 -21.33
N SER A 503 -24.50 -50.72 -20.65
CA SER A 503 -25.53 -50.67 -19.60
C SER A 503 -24.94 -50.25 -18.25
N ALA A 504 -25.70 -49.47 -17.47
CA ALA A 504 -25.25 -48.88 -16.21
C ALA A 504 -26.08 -49.37 -15.01
N THR A 505 -25.45 -49.53 -13.84
CA THR A 505 -26.12 -49.60 -12.52
C THR A 505 -25.35 -48.72 -11.54
N ASP A 506 -26.01 -47.72 -10.94
CA ASP A 506 -25.44 -46.77 -9.97
C ASP A 506 -24.06 -46.19 -10.38
N GLY A 507 -23.89 -45.84 -11.66
CA GLY A 507 -22.64 -45.28 -12.21
C GLY A 507 -21.53 -46.29 -12.52
N HIS A 508 -21.82 -47.59 -12.44
CA HIS A 508 -20.92 -48.68 -12.83
C HIS A 508 -21.40 -49.32 -14.15
N PHE A 509 -20.46 -49.66 -15.02
CA PHE A 509 -20.69 -50.18 -16.38
C PHE A 509 -19.85 -51.44 -16.58
N ASP A 510 -20.49 -52.55 -16.91
CA ASP A 510 -19.80 -53.82 -17.12
C ASP A 510 -19.58 -54.11 -18.61
N LEU A 511 -18.41 -54.65 -18.93
CA LEU A 511 -18.04 -55.15 -20.26
C LEU A 511 -17.80 -56.66 -20.16
N ASP A 512 -18.85 -57.44 -20.40
CA ASP A 512 -18.90 -58.91 -20.20
C ASP A 512 -17.88 -59.70 -21.05
N GLN A 513 -17.35 -59.10 -22.12
CA GLN A 513 -16.40 -59.72 -23.03
C GLN A 513 -15.08 -58.93 -23.02
N THR A 514 -14.00 -59.60 -22.62
CA THR A 514 -12.64 -59.05 -22.59
C THR A 514 -12.16 -58.72 -24.02
N PRO A 515 -11.81 -57.46 -24.34
CA PRO A 515 -11.32 -57.11 -25.68
C PRO A 515 -9.97 -57.76 -26.00
N THR A 516 -9.72 -58.03 -27.28
CA THR A 516 -8.49 -58.69 -27.78
C THR A 516 -7.55 -57.73 -28.51
N MET A 517 -7.89 -56.44 -28.54
CA MET A 517 -7.16 -55.35 -29.18
C MET A 517 -7.34 -54.05 -28.41
N ASP A 518 -6.58 -53.03 -28.80
CA ASP A 518 -6.73 -51.67 -28.29
C ASP A 518 -8.16 -51.16 -28.56
N PHE A 519 -8.72 -50.45 -27.59
CA PHE A 519 -10.11 -50.00 -27.63
C PHE A 519 -10.29 -48.67 -26.90
N GLU A 520 -11.40 -47.98 -27.20
CA GLU A 520 -11.73 -46.70 -26.59
C GLU A 520 -13.05 -46.79 -25.83
N ILE A 521 -13.10 -46.12 -24.67
CA ILE A 521 -14.36 -45.81 -23.97
C ILE A 521 -14.61 -44.31 -24.06
N LEU A 522 -15.69 -43.92 -24.73
CA LEU A 522 -16.23 -42.55 -24.67
C LEU A 522 -17.21 -42.49 -23.50
N ALA A 523 -16.91 -41.72 -22.46
CA ALA A 523 -17.81 -41.51 -21.33
C ALA A 523 -18.37 -40.09 -21.33
N ARG A 524 -19.66 -39.96 -21.00
CA ARG A 524 -20.35 -38.68 -20.87
C ARG A 524 -21.43 -38.75 -19.80
N ALA A 525 -21.80 -37.63 -19.20
CA ALA A 525 -23.02 -37.55 -18.41
C ALA A 525 -23.70 -36.21 -18.69
N LYS A 526 -24.99 -36.07 -18.34
CA LYS A 526 -25.66 -34.77 -18.43
C LYS A 526 -24.97 -33.81 -17.48
N GLY A 527 -24.28 -32.82 -18.04
CA GLY A 527 -23.43 -31.96 -17.25
C GLY A 527 -22.03 -32.52 -16.99
N PHE A 528 -21.46 -33.41 -17.81
CA PHE A 528 -20.04 -33.81 -17.73
C PHE A 528 -19.39 -33.89 -19.12
N LYS A 529 -18.23 -33.22 -19.27
CA LYS A 529 -17.48 -33.08 -20.53
C LYS A 529 -17.23 -34.47 -21.07
N GLU A 530 -17.57 -34.66 -22.33
CA GLU A 530 -17.38 -35.93 -23.02
C GLU A 530 -15.88 -36.15 -23.20
N GLU A 531 -15.37 -37.29 -22.70
CA GLU A 531 -13.94 -37.62 -22.68
C GLU A 531 -13.75 -39.06 -23.22
N THR A 532 -12.68 -39.26 -23.98
CA THR A 532 -12.31 -40.56 -24.56
C THR A 532 -11.12 -41.14 -23.81
N PHE A 533 -11.28 -42.37 -23.32
CA PHE A 533 -10.25 -43.12 -22.61
C PHE A 533 -9.72 -44.24 -23.52
N LEU A 534 -8.45 -44.16 -23.89
CA LEU A 534 -7.78 -45.18 -24.72
C LEU A 534 -7.16 -46.26 -23.83
N PHE A 535 -7.42 -47.53 -24.15
CA PHE A 535 -6.89 -48.69 -23.45
C PHE A 535 -6.13 -49.59 -24.43
N SER A 536 -4.86 -49.82 -24.13
CA SER A 536 -4.02 -50.70 -24.95
C SER A 536 -4.17 -52.16 -24.54
N LYS A 537 -4.17 -53.07 -25.53
CA LYS A 537 -4.37 -54.52 -25.36
C LYS A 537 -3.46 -55.14 -24.29
N ASP A 538 -2.23 -54.62 -24.16
CA ASP A 538 -1.20 -55.18 -23.28
C ASP A 538 -1.57 -55.03 -21.79
N LYS A 539 -2.47 -54.09 -21.44
CA LYS A 539 -2.94 -53.87 -20.06
C LYS A 539 -4.24 -54.60 -19.72
N ILE A 540 -4.89 -55.24 -20.68
CA ILE A 540 -6.24 -55.81 -20.50
C ILE A 540 -6.27 -56.92 -19.44
N GLN A 541 -5.20 -57.74 -19.34
CA GLN A 541 -5.13 -58.77 -18.30
C GLN A 541 -5.07 -58.19 -16.87
N GLU A 542 -4.48 -57.00 -16.70
CA GLU A 542 -4.40 -56.34 -15.39
C GLU A 542 -5.75 -55.76 -14.93
N MET A 543 -6.63 -55.45 -15.88
CA MET A 543 -7.96 -54.85 -15.66
C MET A 543 -9.07 -55.90 -15.48
N SER A 544 -8.88 -57.11 -16.00
CA SER A 544 -9.85 -58.20 -15.90
C SER A 544 -10.20 -58.54 -14.44
N GLY A 545 -11.50 -58.58 -14.12
CA GLY A 545 -12.00 -58.84 -12.77
C GLY A 545 -11.84 -57.68 -11.78
N LYS A 546 -11.39 -56.51 -12.22
CA LYS A 546 -11.24 -55.30 -11.39
C LYS A 546 -12.14 -54.16 -11.85
N GLU A 547 -12.31 -53.21 -10.95
CA GLU A 547 -12.93 -51.92 -11.26
C GLU A 547 -11.88 -50.92 -11.76
N THR A 548 -12.19 -50.27 -12.89
CA THR A 548 -11.38 -49.20 -13.50
C THR A 548 -12.13 -47.88 -13.36
N VAL A 549 -11.50 -46.87 -12.77
CA VAL A 549 -12.10 -45.54 -12.60
C VAL A 549 -11.93 -44.71 -13.89
N LEU A 550 -13.06 -44.28 -14.46
CA LEU A 550 -13.11 -43.29 -15.54
C LEU A 550 -13.47 -41.93 -14.94
N TYR A 551 -12.58 -40.95 -15.04
CA TYR A 551 -12.78 -39.64 -14.44
C TYR A 551 -13.34 -38.62 -15.44
N LEU A 552 -14.60 -38.23 -15.26
CA LEU A 552 -15.18 -37.11 -16.02
C LEU A 552 -14.99 -35.78 -15.28
N ARG A 553 -14.90 -34.71 -16.07
CA ARG A 553 -14.99 -33.30 -15.65
C ARG A 553 -16.43 -32.82 -15.89
N ASN A 554 -17.00 -31.95 -15.07
CA ASN A 554 -18.37 -31.47 -15.26
C ASN A 554 -18.48 -30.61 -16.56
N ILE A 555 -19.65 -30.49 -17.21
CA ILE A 555 -19.89 -29.43 -18.24
C ILE A 555 -20.27 -28.14 -17.53
N LYS A 556 -20.61 -28.13 -16.23
CA LYS A 556 -20.49 -26.89 -15.45
C LYS A 556 -19.05 -26.59 -15.07
N ASP A 557 -18.16 -27.59 -15.15
CA ASP A 557 -16.74 -27.36 -15.43
C ASP A 557 -16.55 -26.99 -16.93
N PHE A 558 -17.56 -26.37 -17.59
CA PHE A 558 -17.44 -25.25 -18.55
C PHE A 558 -16.63 -24.10 -17.97
N ASP A 559 -16.29 -24.16 -16.67
CA ASP A 559 -14.93 -23.85 -16.25
C ASP A 559 -13.93 -24.06 -17.41
N ASP A 560 -13.87 -25.08 -18.26
CA ASP A 560 -12.93 -25.10 -19.44
C ASP A 560 -12.95 -23.86 -20.39
N LEU A 561 -14.02 -23.06 -20.49
CA LEU A 561 -14.05 -21.72 -21.12
C LEU A 561 -13.90 -20.58 -20.09
N TYR A 562 -14.46 -20.74 -18.90
CA TYR A 562 -14.31 -19.78 -17.79
C TYR A 562 -12.91 -19.82 -17.09
N ASN A 563 -12.14 -20.87 -17.35
CA ASN A 563 -10.73 -21.23 -17.10
C ASN A 563 -9.86 -20.79 -18.28
N THR A 564 -10.43 -20.13 -19.28
CA THR A 564 -9.61 -19.31 -20.19
C THR A 564 -8.93 -18.28 -19.31
N ILE A 565 -7.66 -18.52 -19.04
CA ILE A 565 -6.86 -17.66 -18.19
C ILE A 565 -6.03 -16.77 -19.10
N ILE A 566 -6.22 -15.46 -18.95
CA ILE A 566 -5.40 -14.43 -19.58
C ILE A 566 -4.28 -14.07 -18.60
N TYR A 567 -3.04 -14.42 -18.91
CA TYR A 567 -1.89 -14.14 -18.04
C TYR A 567 -1.28 -12.78 -18.35
N PHE A 568 -0.71 -12.14 -17.33
CA PHE A 568 -0.07 -10.83 -17.45
C PHE A 568 1.39 -10.86 -16.96
N PRO A 569 2.30 -10.12 -17.61
CA PRO A 569 3.62 -9.84 -17.05
C PRO A 569 3.52 -9.10 -15.69
N PHE A 570 4.63 -9.06 -14.96
CA PHE A 570 4.66 -8.39 -13.65
C PHE A 570 4.39 -6.88 -13.81
N ASN A 571 3.47 -6.33 -12.97
CA ASN A 571 2.99 -4.94 -13.02
C ASN A 571 2.31 -4.52 -14.35
N GLU A 572 1.99 -5.45 -15.25
CA GLU A 572 1.34 -5.13 -16.53
C GLU A 572 -0.17 -5.40 -16.53
N ARG A 573 -0.90 -4.59 -17.31
CA ARG A 573 -2.36 -4.67 -17.54
C ARG A 573 -2.74 -4.65 -19.03
N THR A 574 -1.76 -4.68 -19.93
CA THR A 574 -1.93 -4.62 -21.38
C THR A 574 -2.26 -5.99 -21.96
N LEU A 575 -3.22 -6.09 -22.88
CA LEU A 575 -3.58 -7.35 -23.56
C LEU A 575 -2.71 -7.60 -24.80
N SER A 576 -2.09 -8.77 -24.90
CA SER A 576 -1.35 -9.20 -26.10
C SER A 576 -2.30 -9.55 -27.27
N ASP A 577 -1.76 -9.60 -28.49
CA ASP A 577 -2.56 -9.97 -29.67
C ASP A 577 -2.98 -11.45 -29.70
N GLU A 578 -2.31 -12.31 -28.90
CA GLU A 578 -2.70 -13.71 -28.74
C GLU A 578 -3.81 -13.88 -27.69
N ASP A 579 -3.80 -13.08 -26.63
CA ASP A 579 -4.90 -13.04 -25.66
C ASP A 579 -6.19 -12.50 -26.29
N LYS A 580 -6.08 -11.49 -27.16
CA LYS A 580 -7.19 -10.98 -27.97
C LYS A 580 -7.89 -12.08 -28.78
N LYS A 581 -7.15 -13.02 -29.38
CA LYS A 581 -7.73 -14.17 -30.11
C LYS A 581 -8.49 -15.14 -29.20
N LYS A 582 -8.04 -15.36 -27.97
CA LYS A 582 -8.78 -16.17 -26.97
C LYS A 582 -10.07 -15.46 -26.53
N LEU A 583 -9.99 -14.14 -26.33
CA LEU A 583 -11.13 -13.31 -25.97
C LEU A 583 -12.18 -13.20 -27.08
N ASP A 584 -11.77 -13.25 -28.34
CA ASP A 584 -12.69 -13.28 -29.49
C ASP A 584 -13.62 -14.50 -29.46
N LEU A 585 -13.09 -15.69 -29.13
CA LEU A 585 -13.90 -16.90 -28.97
C LEU A 585 -14.91 -16.79 -27.82
N LEU A 586 -14.51 -16.17 -26.71
CA LEU A 586 -15.41 -15.89 -25.57
C LEU A 586 -16.47 -14.84 -25.94
N ALA A 587 -16.10 -13.81 -26.71
CA ALA A 587 -17.04 -12.79 -27.18
C ALA A 587 -18.09 -13.40 -28.14
N ASP A 588 -17.67 -14.20 -29.12
CA ASP A 588 -18.56 -14.89 -30.05
C ASP A 588 -19.55 -15.80 -29.32
N PHE A 589 -19.07 -16.59 -28.34
CA PHE A 589 -19.93 -17.41 -27.47
C PHE A 589 -20.96 -16.53 -26.75
N LEU A 590 -20.54 -15.45 -26.09
CA LEU A 590 -21.46 -14.57 -25.37
C LEU A 590 -22.47 -13.93 -26.34
N ILE A 591 -22.07 -13.47 -27.52
CA ILE A 591 -22.97 -12.86 -28.52
C ILE A 591 -24.02 -13.86 -29.03
N GLN A 592 -23.63 -15.11 -29.28
CA GLN A 592 -24.53 -16.18 -29.72
C GLN A 592 -25.49 -16.63 -28.60
N HIS A 593 -24.99 -16.79 -27.37
CA HIS A 593 -25.76 -17.26 -26.21
C HIS A 593 -26.31 -16.08 -25.40
N LYS A 594 -27.34 -15.41 -25.93
CA LYS A 594 -27.86 -14.10 -25.46
C LYS A 594 -28.26 -14.01 -23.97
N ASN A 595 -28.50 -15.13 -23.29
CA ASN A 595 -28.93 -15.18 -21.89
C ASN A 595 -27.77 -15.36 -20.88
N GLU A 596 -26.57 -15.70 -21.34
CA GLU A 596 -25.43 -16.00 -20.47
C GLU A 596 -24.80 -14.73 -19.87
N LYS A 597 -24.52 -14.70 -18.56
CA LYS A 597 -23.77 -13.60 -17.94
C LYS A 597 -22.43 -14.10 -17.38
N VAL A 598 -21.43 -13.22 -17.40
CA VAL A 598 -20.06 -13.52 -16.97
C VAL A 598 -19.57 -12.51 -15.92
N GLU A 599 -18.94 -13.01 -14.88
CA GLU A 599 -18.03 -12.24 -14.02
C GLU A 599 -16.60 -12.39 -14.53
N ILE A 600 -15.90 -11.27 -14.67
CA ILE A 600 -14.52 -11.18 -15.12
C ILE A 600 -13.67 -10.95 -13.87
N GLY A 601 -13.03 -12.03 -13.42
CA GLY A 601 -12.25 -12.09 -12.19
C GLY A 601 -10.79 -11.73 -12.44
N GLY A 602 -10.36 -10.56 -12.01
CA GLY A 602 -8.97 -10.15 -12.08
C GLY A 602 -8.17 -10.67 -10.89
N HIS A 603 -6.93 -11.09 -11.13
CA HIS A 603 -6.00 -11.58 -10.11
C HIS A 603 -4.57 -11.08 -10.34
N THR A 604 -3.75 -11.27 -9.31
CA THR A 604 -2.32 -10.92 -9.31
C THR A 604 -1.51 -12.05 -8.67
N ASP A 605 -0.19 -11.99 -8.81
CA ASP A 605 0.69 -12.60 -7.82
C ASP A 605 0.64 -11.81 -6.51
N ASN A 606 1.18 -12.36 -5.44
CA ASN A 606 1.31 -11.64 -4.17
C ASN A 606 2.47 -10.62 -4.14
N ILE A 607 3.04 -10.25 -5.30
CA ILE A 607 4.07 -9.22 -5.35
C ILE A 607 3.39 -7.86 -5.24
N GLY A 608 3.78 -7.07 -4.24
CA GLY A 608 3.15 -5.78 -3.97
C GLY A 608 1.96 -5.93 -3.02
N ASN A 609 1.55 -4.81 -2.41
CA ASN A 609 0.56 -4.86 -1.35
C ASN A 609 -0.84 -5.28 -1.86
N LYS A 610 -1.69 -5.75 -0.94
CA LYS A 610 -3.06 -6.22 -1.24
C LYS A 610 -3.88 -5.24 -2.06
N GLU A 611 -3.77 -3.94 -1.77
CA GLU A 611 -4.67 -2.91 -2.26
C GLU A 611 -4.20 -2.35 -3.61
N TYR A 612 -2.90 -2.20 -3.82
CA TYR A 612 -2.28 -2.12 -5.15
C TYR A 612 -2.70 -3.32 -6.01
N ASN A 613 -2.70 -4.53 -5.46
CA ASN A 613 -3.09 -5.72 -6.20
C ASN A 613 -4.62 -5.84 -6.40
N ILE A 614 -5.45 -5.24 -5.55
CA ILE A 614 -6.89 -5.04 -5.81
C ILE A 614 -7.01 -4.15 -7.04
N ASN A 615 -6.41 -2.96 -7.01
CA ASN A 615 -6.49 -1.98 -8.09
C ASN A 615 -5.90 -2.54 -9.41
N LEU A 616 -4.75 -3.22 -9.38
CA LEU A 616 -4.15 -3.88 -10.56
C LEU A 616 -5.01 -5.05 -11.07
N SER A 617 -5.66 -5.80 -10.18
CA SER A 617 -6.57 -6.86 -10.59
C SER A 617 -7.84 -6.31 -11.21
N GLU A 618 -8.37 -5.22 -10.67
CA GLU A 618 -9.52 -4.50 -11.21
C GLU A 618 -9.19 -3.91 -12.58
N ASP A 619 -8.03 -3.26 -12.72
CA ASP A 619 -7.47 -2.76 -13.98
C ASP A 619 -7.35 -3.85 -15.05
N ARG A 620 -6.84 -5.04 -14.70
CA ARG A 620 -6.72 -6.18 -15.62
C ARG A 620 -8.08 -6.70 -16.06
N ALA A 621 -9.01 -6.85 -15.12
CA ALA A 621 -10.38 -7.26 -15.42
C ALA A 621 -11.13 -6.21 -16.24
N LEU A 622 -10.91 -4.91 -15.98
CA LEU A 622 -11.43 -3.79 -16.76
C LEU A 622 -10.86 -3.78 -18.19
N SER A 623 -9.57 -4.09 -18.36
CA SER A 623 -8.93 -4.19 -19.68
C SER A 623 -9.60 -5.28 -20.54
N VAL A 624 -9.90 -6.45 -19.94
CA VAL A 624 -10.65 -7.54 -20.59
C VAL A 624 -12.11 -7.16 -20.86
N TYR A 625 -12.78 -6.56 -19.87
CA TYR A 625 -14.17 -6.07 -20.00
C TYR A 625 -14.33 -5.06 -21.14
N GLN A 626 -13.41 -4.10 -21.25
CA GLN A 626 -13.41 -3.10 -22.33
C GLN A 626 -13.22 -3.75 -23.70
N TYR A 627 -12.35 -4.78 -23.80
CA TYR A 627 -12.14 -5.51 -25.05
C TYR A 627 -13.38 -6.31 -25.48
N LEU A 628 -13.99 -7.09 -24.58
CA LEU A 628 -15.22 -7.84 -24.87
C LEU A 628 -16.38 -6.91 -25.25
N ARG A 629 -16.49 -5.74 -24.60
CA ARG A 629 -17.46 -4.70 -24.97
C ARG A 629 -17.21 -4.14 -26.37
N LEU A 630 -15.96 -3.92 -26.76
CA LEU A 630 -15.59 -3.46 -28.12
C LEU A 630 -15.97 -4.49 -29.20
N LYS A 631 -15.92 -5.79 -28.87
CA LYS A 631 -16.35 -6.89 -29.75
C LYS A 631 -17.87 -7.06 -29.84
N GLY A 632 -18.65 -6.31 -29.06
CA GLY A 632 -20.12 -6.28 -29.14
C GLY A 632 -20.85 -7.02 -28.03
N VAL A 633 -20.16 -7.50 -26.98
CA VAL A 633 -20.83 -8.09 -25.81
C VAL A 633 -21.53 -6.98 -25.00
N PRO A 634 -22.85 -7.09 -24.70
CA PRO A 634 -23.59 -6.08 -23.94
C PRO A 634 -23.05 -5.90 -22.50
N LYS A 635 -22.98 -4.65 -22.02
CA LYS A 635 -22.44 -4.33 -20.68
C LYS A 635 -23.25 -4.99 -19.56
N GLU A 636 -24.56 -5.15 -19.75
CA GLU A 636 -25.53 -5.70 -18.79
C GLU A 636 -25.29 -7.20 -18.51
N ARG A 637 -24.45 -7.85 -19.32
CA ARG A 637 -24.12 -9.27 -19.22
C ARG A 637 -22.72 -9.54 -18.66
N MET A 638 -21.99 -8.49 -18.29
CA MET A 638 -20.62 -8.59 -17.80
C MET A 638 -20.47 -7.85 -16.48
N LYS A 639 -19.97 -8.54 -15.45
CA LYS A 639 -19.61 -7.97 -14.15
C LYS A 639 -18.09 -8.01 -13.99
N VAL A 640 -17.47 -6.96 -13.44
CA VAL A 640 -16.04 -6.96 -13.09
C VAL A 640 -15.91 -7.30 -11.61
N GLN A 641 -14.91 -8.12 -11.25
CA GLN A 641 -14.58 -8.43 -9.87
C GLN A 641 -13.06 -8.47 -9.66
N ALA A 642 -12.58 -7.64 -8.73
CA ALA A 642 -11.20 -7.62 -8.29
C ALA A 642 -10.98 -8.71 -7.23
N TYR A 643 -10.13 -9.69 -7.51
CA TYR A 643 -9.73 -10.75 -6.56
C TYR A 643 -8.28 -10.63 -6.10
N HIS A 644 -7.47 -9.74 -6.69
CA HIS A 644 -6.05 -9.58 -6.35
C HIS A 644 -5.32 -10.94 -6.25
N TYR A 645 -4.40 -11.10 -5.32
CA TYR A 645 -3.82 -12.40 -4.98
C TYR A 645 -4.61 -13.20 -3.94
N SER A 646 -5.89 -12.88 -3.65
CA SER A 646 -6.68 -13.69 -2.68
C SER A 646 -6.96 -15.10 -3.15
N GLN A 647 -6.88 -15.34 -4.47
CA GLN A 647 -7.13 -16.64 -5.09
C GLN A 647 -5.96 -16.99 -6.01
N PRO A 648 -4.78 -17.33 -5.45
CA PRO A 648 -3.65 -17.84 -6.24
C PRO A 648 -3.95 -19.28 -6.69
N ILE A 649 -3.49 -19.64 -7.88
CA ILE A 649 -3.59 -21.00 -8.46
C ILE A 649 -2.24 -21.73 -8.51
N SER A 650 -1.16 -21.05 -8.14
CA SER A 650 0.17 -21.62 -7.91
C SER A 650 0.81 -20.96 -6.68
N ASP A 651 1.96 -21.47 -6.27
CA ASP A 651 2.89 -20.76 -5.39
C ASP A 651 3.17 -19.32 -5.88
N ASN A 652 3.51 -18.42 -4.96
CA ASN A 652 4.10 -17.12 -5.31
C ASN A 652 5.60 -17.04 -4.94
N GLU A 653 6.17 -18.19 -4.57
CA GLU A 653 7.56 -18.38 -4.15
C GLU A 653 8.51 -18.29 -5.37
N THR A 654 8.15 -18.98 -6.46
CA THR A 654 8.89 -19.00 -7.74
C THR A 654 8.30 -18.00 -8.75
N GLU A 655 9.07 -17.64 -9.78
CA GLU A 655 8.55 -16.75 -10.84
C GLU A 655 7.57 -17.49 -11.77
N GLU A 656 7.82 -18.78 -11.98
CA GLU A 656 6.96 -19.73 -12.69
C GLU A 656 5.61 -19.91 -11.97
N GLY A 657 5.57 -19.81 -10.64
CA GLY A 657 4.34 -19.76 -9.86
C GLY A 657 3.62 -18.41 -9.98
N ARG A 658 4.35 -17.30 -9.77
CA ARG A 658 3.80 -15.95 -9.83
C ARG A 658 3.22 -15.57 -11.18
N SER A 659 3.92 -15.90 -12.26
CA SER A 659 3.43 -15.73 -13.64
C SER A 659 2.09 -16.43 -13.89
N ARG A 660 1.84 -17.57 -13.23
CA ARG A 660 0.53 -18.25 -13.26
C ARG A 660 -0.52 -17.58 -12.36
N ASN A 661 -0.14 -16.79 -11.36
CA ASN A 661 -1.09 -16.08 -10.50
C ASN A 661 -1.53 -14.73 -11.08
N ARG A 662 -0.64 -14.03 -11.79
CA ARG A 662 -0.93 -12.78 -12.52
C ARG A 662 -1.86 -13.03 -13.70
N ARG A 663 -3.17 -12.97 -13.47
CA ARG A 663 -4.13 -13.44 -14.46
C ARG A 663 -5.51 -12.80 -14.39
N VAL A 664 -6.31 -12.97 -15.43
CA VAL A 664 -7.78 -12.85 -15.38
C VAL A 664 -8.36 -14.22 -15.66
N ASN A 665 -9.37 -14.62 -14.88
CA ASN A 665 -10.26 -15.73 -15.20
C ASN A 665 -11.69 -15.21 -15.35
N PHE A 666 -12.61 -16.11 -15.64
CA PHE A 666 -14.02 -15.79 -15.76
C PHE A 666 -14.82 -16.71 -14.84
N LYS A 667 -16.06 -16.33 -14.55
CA LYS A 667 -17.02 -17.17 -13.83
C LYS A 667 -18.42 -16.93 -14.38
N LYS A 668 -19.20 -17.98 -14.59
CA LYS A 668 -20.61 -17.84 -14.96
C LYS A 668 -21.41 -17.24 -13.80
N ILE A 669 -22.28 -16.28 -14.10
CA ILE A 669 -23.25 -15.73 -13.16
C ILE A 669 -24.66 -15.78 -13.77
N ASP A 670 -25.68 -15.86 -12.93
CA ASP A 670 -27.07 -16.08 -13.35
C ASP A 670 -27.81 -14.78 -13.74
#